data_AF-A0A3C2BUE3-F1
#
_entry.id   AF-A0A3C2BUE3-F1
#
_cell.length_a   1.000
_cell.length_b   1.000
_cell.length_c   1.000
_cell.angle_alpha   90.00
_cell.angle_beta   90.00
_cell.angle_gamma   90.00
#
_symmetry.space_group_name_H-M   'P 1'
#
loop_
_entity.id
_entity.type
_entity.pdbx_description
1 polymer ?
#
loop_
_entity_poly.entity_id
_entity_poly.type
_entity_poly.pdbx_seq_one_letter_code
_entity_poly.pdbx_strand_id
1 'polypeptide(L)'
;MARRSPWSRFVESAVQGRGSPAAPAPSAAPARPGLRVPDAPGVQPAGVKAPAGVKAAGVTARSLRARVGTKLRGQERANKPPDAPRRRTDVRLALPAFLVWSAAVAGVWLTPVALVGLCCGLVLLAAFLLSRAAQSKGLVAGRRSFLMTTAVALVLAATAAAHSAVSSSQRHDGPLAEAVAAGKSVVAILEITGSPRAMAVPGNPGTPARWSVAARTEEVTVNGQIIRTRATVVVMGGNGWGSLVPGQMIRTAGKLKPPDPGQQEAAVLSASLPPRAGAGPFPDAGPDAGFGETAGTDDADAPGWQLVAKDLRGRYVSAASFLAADPAGLLPGMVTGDTSALDEGLNAAMKTVGMTHLTAVSGANCSLILGALLVAARGLRLPRLPAAALALAGLGMFVVLVGPDASVLRAALMGSIAVASLAGGRMGRGLSFLCLAVMGLLLMDPGLGTSFGFLLSVLATLGIIVLGRRMIDWTPAMIPRWAAATWAVPLSAQLLCGPVIVLLQPQFSTYALLANLMAAPLVAPVTLLGTAAVPLVVSAPWLATGLIAVAGTFSAGVAGTARLTAGLPGASLPWPEGPFGLLTMVLLSVLTLAGVWLAVRPHQVCRWVLTLHTRTESMVDIAERRLRATMARPGPGRRRPGLAAGVHRGRLRHCTRISGRNPPWPQPRPHEPGLRRPTRPPGGT
;
A
#
# COMPACT_ATOMS: atom_id res chain seq x y z
N MET A 1 -1.72 -23.98 40.44
CA MET A 1 -1.75 -22.67 39.74
C MET A 1 -0.69 -22.65 38.65
N ALA A 2 -1.09 -22.77 37.38
CA ALA A 2 -0.17 -22.87 36.24
C ALA A 2 0.51 -21.52 35.93
N ARG A 3 1.85 -21.52 35.84
CA ARG A 3 2.65 -20.34 35.47
C ARG A 3 2.44 -20.00 34.00
N ARG A 4 1.89 -18.81 33.72
CA ARG A 4 1.71 -18.28 32.35
C ARG A 4 3.04 -18.07 31.63
N SER A 5 3.08 -18.41 30.34
CA SER A 5 4.27 -18.34 29.47
C SER A 5 4.77 -16.90 29.26
N PRO A 6 6.08 -16.68 29.08
CA PRO A 6 6.66 -15.34 28.85
C PRO A 6 6.05 -14.58 27.66
N TRP A 7 5.59 -15.32 26.65
CA TRP A 7 4.95 -14.78 25.45
C TRP A 7 3.61 -14.11 25.75
N SER A 8 2.81 -14.68 26.66
CA SER A 8 1.52 -14.09 27.06
C SER A 8 1.71 -12.73 27.74
N ARG A 9 2.74 -12.58 28.59
CA ARG A 9 3.07 -11.30 29.25
C ARG A 9 3.56 -10.26 28.25
N PHE A 10 4.26 -10.67 27.20
CA PHE A 10 4.72 -9.75 26.15
C PHE A 10 3.54 -9.16 25.38
N VAL A 11 2.59 -10.01 24.98
CA VAL A 11 1.35 -9.58 24.30
C VAL A 11 0.51 -8.66 25.20
N GLU A 12 0.38 -8.98 26.49
CA GLU A 12 -0.38 -8.18 27.45
C GLU A 12 0.27 -6.80 27.69
N SER A 13 1.61 -6.76 27.79
CA SER A 13 2.38 -5.51 27.93
C SER A 13 2.42 -4.64 26.65
N ALA A 14 2.28 -5.26 25.48
CA ALA A 14 2.21 -4.56 24.20
C ALA A 14 0.81 -3.95 23.95
N VAL A 15 -0.22 -4.52 24.58
CA VAL A 15 -1.61 -4.06 24.50
C VAL A 15 -1.94 -3.01 25.56
N GLN A 16 -1.36 -3.11 26.76
CA GLN A 16 -1.50 -2.10 27.81
C GLN A 16 -0.30 -1.16 27.85
N GLY A 17 -0.41 -0.01 27.17
CA GLY A 17 0.54 1.08 27.37
C GLY A 17 0.60 1.50 28.83
N ARG A 18 1.81 1.75 29.36
CA ARG A 18 2.11 2.14 30.76
C ARG A 18 1.02 3.04 31.38
N GLY A 19 0.29 2.50 32.36
CA GLY A 19 -0.31 3.27 33.45
C GLY A 19 0.65 3.28 34.65
N SER A 20 0.70 4.42 35.35
CA SER A 20 1.55 4.81 36.50
C SER A 20 1.66 3.79 37.66
N PRO A 21 2.64 3.96 38.58
CA PRO A 21 3.14 2.89 39.45
C PRO A 21 2.17 2.53 40.57
N ALA A 22 2.30 1.29 41.04
CA ALA A 22 1.58 0.74 42.18
C ALA A 22 1.71 1.65 43.43
N ALA A 23 0.58 2.00 44.03
CA ALA A 23 0.55 2.52 45.39
C ALA A 23 1.00 1.41 46.37
N PRO A 24 1.75 1.75 47.44
CA PRO A 24 2.30 0.75 48.33
C PRO A 24 1.21 0.12 49.21
N ALA A 25 1.37 -1.17 49.49
CA ALA A 25 0.56 -1.91 50.44
C ALA A 25 0.65 -1.29 51.86
N PRO A 26 -0.44 -1.19 52.62
CA PRO A 26 -0.36 -0.72 53.99
C PRO A 26 0.31 -1.78 54.88
N SER A 27 1.37 -1.36 55.57
CA SER A 27 2.13 -2.11 56.56
C SER A 27 1.30 -2.40 57.82
N ALA A 28 1.54 -3.56 58.41
CA ALA A 28 0.93 -4.03 59.64
C ALA A 28 1.53 -3.39 60.91
N ALA A 29 0.65 -3.24 61.92
CA ALA A 29 0.84 -3.16 63.38
C ALA A 29 1.20 -1.78 64.03
N PRO A 30 0.88 -1.54 65.33
CA PRO A 30 0.20 -2.39 66.34
C PRO A 30 -1.01 -1.74 67.07
N ALA A 31 -1.62 -2.55 67.94
CA ALA A 31 -2.84 -2.38 68.73
C ALA A 31 -2.85 -1.29 69.83
N ARG A 32 -4.04 -0.75 70.16
CA ARG A 32 -4.66 -0.72 71.53
C ARG A 32 -6.04 0.01 71.56
N PRO A 33 -6.88 -0.14 72.62
CA PRO A 33 -8.20 -0.78 72.51
C PRO A 33 -9.40 0.10 72.92
N GLY A 34 -10.63 -0.32 72.58
CA GLY A 34 -11.84 0.31 73.14
C GLY A 34 -13.17 -0.35 72.72
N LEU A 35 -13.70 -1.17 73.63
CA LEU A 35 -15.11 -1.53 73.87
C LEU A 35 -15.95 -2.37 72.85
N ARG A 36 -16.05 -3.67 73.19
CA ARG A 36 -17.22 -4.58 73.36
C ARG A 36 -18.56 -4.23 72.66
N VAL A 37 -19.06 -5.03 71.69
CA VAL A 37 -19.96 -6.26 71.77
C VAL A 37 -21.47 -5.86 71.84
N PRO A 38 -22.51 -6.59 71.33
CA PRO A 38 -22.59 -7.95 70.72
C PRO A 38 -23.45 -8.12 69.42
N ASP A 39 -23.34 -9.35 68.88
CA ASP A 39 -24.36 -10.22 68.24
C ASP A 39 -24.86 -10.06 66.78
N ALA A 40 -24.74 -11.20 66.10
CA ALA A 40 -25.27 -11.63 64.80
C ALA A 40 -26.82 -11.84 64.85
N PRO A 41 -27.53 -12.38 63.83
CA PRO A 41 -27.10 -12.98 62.55
C PRO A 41 -28.04 -12.64 61.35
N GLY A 42 -27.82 -13.32 60.22
CA GLY A 42 -28.96 -13.82 59.43
C GLY A 42 -29.22 -13.16 58.07
N VAL A 43 -28.54 -13.68 57.05
CA VAL A 43 -28.92 -13.59 55.64
C VAL A 43 -30.13 -14.50 55.38
N GLN A 44 -31.26 -13.97 54.85
CA GLN A 44 -32.02 -14.47 53.66
C GLN A 44 -33.40 -13.77 53.46
N PRO A 45 -34.07 -13.92 52.28
CA PRO A 45 -34.52 -12.79 51.45
C PRO A 45 -36.04 -12.61 51.44
N ALA A 46 -36.53 -11.39 51.18
CA ALA A 46 -37.96 -11.13 51.05
C ALA A 46 -38.29 -10.36 49.77
N GLY A 47 -38.85 -11.10 48.82
CA GLY A 47 -40.15 -10.81 48.19
C GLY A 47 -40.40 -9.37 47.74
N VAL A 48 -40.36 -9.17 46.42
CA VAL A 48 -40.96 -8.03 45.74
C VAL A 48 -42.47 -8.06 45.97
N LYS A 49 -42.97 -7.25 46.92
CA LYS A 49 -44.38 -6.89 47.03
C LYS A 49 -44.73 -5.89 45.92
N ALA A 50 -45.72 -6.22 45.12
CA ALA A 50 -46.45 -5.25 44.31
C ALA A 50 -47.34 -4.37 45.22
N PRO A 51 -47.46 -3.06 44.99
CA PRO A 51 -48.54 -2.28 45.56
C PRO A 51 -49.67 -2.10 44.54
N ALA A 52 -50.89 -2.35 45.02
CA ALA A 52 -52.12 -1.94 44.39
C ALA A 52 -52.52 -0.54 44.89
N GLY A 53 -53.12 0.27 44.00
CA GLY A 53 -54.12 1.28 44.40
C GLY A 53 -53.82 2.75 44.09
N VAL A 54 -54.67 3.30 43.22
CA VAL A 54 -55.24 4.67 43.25
C VAL A 54 -54.58 5.80 42.40
N LYS A 55 -55.24 6.01 41.26
CA LYS A 55 -55.71 7.25 40.60
C LYS A 55 -54.74 8.42 40.28
N ALA A 56 -54.65 8.64 38.97
CA ALA A 56 -54.80 9.91 38.27
C ALA A 56 -53.74 11.02 38.49
N ALA A 57 -52.75 11.03 37.61
CA ALA A 57 -52.32 12.26 36.93
C ALA A 57 -51.66 11.89 35.60
N GLY A 58 -52.16 12.46 34.51
CA GLY A 58 -51.74 12.16 33.14
C GLY A 58 -50.25 12.43 32.92
N VAL A 59 -49.44 11.39 32.93
CA VAL A 59 -48.07 11.43 32.45
C VAL A 59 -48.01 10.51 31.23
N THR A 60 -48.12 11.13 30.06
CA THR A 60 -48.12 10.44 28.77
C THR A 60 -46.89 9.55 28.64
N ALA A 61 -47.09 8.31 28.14
CA ALA A 61 -46.06 7.29 27.94
C ALA A 61 -44.84 7.75 27.10
N ARG A 62 -44.93 8.91 26.43
CA ARG A 62 -43.81 9.60 25.78
C ARG A 62 -42.76 10.11 26.76
N SER A 63 -43.17 10.66 27.91
CA SER A 63 -42.27 11.26 28.89
C SER A 63 -41.48 10.21 29.68
N LEU A 64 -42.11 9.06 29.98
CA LEU A 64 -41.44 7.91 30.60
C LEU A 64 -40.46 7.25 29.62
N ARG A 65 -40.84 7.11 28.34
CA ARG A 65 -39.94 6.60 27.29
C ARG A 65 -38.78 7.56 27.01
N ALA A 66 -39.00 8.87 27.12
CA ALA A 66 -37.94 9.88 27.03
C ALA A 66 -36.99 9.83 28.25
N ARG A 67 -37.52 9.71 29.48
CA ARG A 67 -36.71 9.61 30.72
C ARG A 67 -35.95 8.29 30.84
N VAL A 68 -36.55 7.18 30.41
CA VAL A 68 -35.86 5.87 30.33
C VAL A 68 -34.84 5.87 29.20
N GLY A 69 -35.14 6.50 28.06
CA GLY A 69 -34.20 6.70 26.96
C GLY A 69 -33.00 7.58 27.32
N THR A 70 -33.18 8.62 28.16
CA THR A 70 -32.07 9.45 28.64
C THR A 70 -31.27 8.77 29.75
N LYS A 71 -31.89 7.99 30.64
CA LYS A 71 -31.16 7.17 31.63
C LYS A 71 -30.35 6.05 30.98
N LEU A 72 -30.90 5.36 29.96
CA LEU A 72 -30.18 4.33 29.20
C LEU A 72 -29.05 4.95 28.36
N ARG A 73 -29.25 6.12 27.74
CA ARG A 73 -28.16 6.86 27.06
C ARG A 73 -27.12 7.40 28.02
N GLY A 74 -27.50 7.73 29.25
CA GLY A 74 -26.60 8.11 30.33
C GLY A 74 -25.75 6.94 30.82
N GLN A 75 -26.35 5.75 30.95
CA GLN A 75 -25.65 4.52 31.31
C GLN A 75 -24.80 3.95 30.17
N GLU A 76 -25.20 4.05 28.90
CA GLU A 76 -24.34 3.72 27.75
C GLU A 76 -23.12 4.64 27.63
N ARG A 77 -23.24 5.91 28.06
CA ARG A 77 -22.10 6.82 28.15
C ARG A 77 -21.19 6.53 29.34
N ALA A 78 -21.75 6.08 30.47
CA ALA A 78 -21.01 5.76 31.68
C ALA A 78 -20.31 4.39 31.63
N ASN A 79 -20.82 3.44 30.83
CA ASN A 79 -20.27 2.08 30.69
C ASN A 79 -19.38 1.90 29.45
N LYS A 80 -18.98 3.00 28.81
CA LYS A 80 -17.96 2.99 27.78
C LYS A 80 -16.59 3.00 28.51
N PRO A 81 -15.72 1.99 28.32
CA PRO A 81 -14.38 2.05 28.89
C PRO A 81 -13.73 3.38 28.48
N PRO A 82 -12.97 4.06 29.37
CA PRO A 82 -12.38 5.36 29.07
C PRO A 82 -11.70 5.25 27.71
N ASP A 83 -12.08 6.13 26.77
CA ASP A 83 -11.69 6.08 25.36
C ASP A 83 -10.18 5.79 25.29
N ALA A 84 -9.81 4.53 25.00
CA ALA A 84 -8.45 4.19 24.60
C ALA A 84 -8.14 5.17 23.46
N PRO A 85 -7.06 5.97 23.56
CA PRO A 85 -6.87 7.13 22.70
C PRO A 85 -7.02 6.66 21.27
N ARG A 86 -8.12 7.07 20.60
CA ARG A 86 -8.33 6.78 19.19
C ARG A 86 -7.12 7.38 18.51
N ARG A 87 -6.15 6.54 18.13
CA ARG A 87 -4.95 6.93 17.41
C ARG A 87 -5.42 7.59 16.11
N ARG A 88 -5.55 8.92 16.14
CA ARG A 88 -5.94 9.70 14.97
C ARG A 88 -4.81 9.51 13.97
N THR A 89 -5.17 9.07 12.76
CA THR A 89 -4.24 9.09 11.63
C THR A 89 -3.84 10.55 11.41
N ASP A 90 -2.54 10.83 11.55
CA ASP A 90 -2.03 12.19 11.37
C ASP A 90 -1.79 12.42 9.87
N VAL A 91 -2.70 13.17 9.25
CA VAL A 91 -2.72 13.46 7.80
C VAL A 91 -1.99 14.78 7.49
N ARG A 92 -1.41 15.46 8.49
CA ARG A 92 -0.78 16.77 8.30
C ARG A 92 0.36 16.76 7.28
N LEU A 93 1.09 15.65 7.16
CA LEU A 93 2.18 15.49 6.20
C LEU A 93 1.74 15.03 4.81
N ALA A 94 0.47 14.70 4.60
CA ALA A 94 -0.02 14.25 3.30
C ALA A 94 -0.01 15.38 2.26
N LEU A 95 -0.42 16.58 2.66
CA LEU A 95 -0.38 17.76 1.78
C LEU A 95 1.06 18.12 1.37
N PRO A 96 2.04 18.25 2.30
CA PRO A 96 3.43 18.42 1.94
C PRO A 96 3.98 17.35 0.99
N ALA A 97 3.73 16.08 1.29
CA ALA A 97 4.19 14.99 0.43
C ALA A 97 3.58 15.07 -0.98
N PHE A 98 2.30 15.42 -1.09
CA PHE A 98 1.63 15.61 -2.37
C PHE A 98 2.23 16.79 -3.14
N LEU A 99 2.42 17.95 -2.50
CA LEU A 99 3.00 19.13 -3.16
C LEU A 99 4.43 18.89 -3.66
N VAL A 100 5.28 18.27 -2.84
CA VAL A 100 6.64 17.88 -3.22
C VAL A 100 6.61 16.92 -4.41
N TRP A 101 5.68 15.96 -4.40
CA TRP A 101 5.51 15.03 -5.51
C TRP A 101 5.03 15.69 -6.80
N SER A 102 4.01 16.54 -6.72
CA SER A 102 3.55 17.31 -7.88
C SER A 102 4.68 18.17 -8.46
N ALA A 103 5.49 18.82 -7.63
CA ALA A 103 6.64 19.60 -8.07
C ALA A 103 7.70 18.73 -8.78
N ALA A 104 7.99 17.55 -8.24
CA ALA A 104 8.94 16.62 -8.85
C ALA A 104 8.47 16.08 -10.21
N VAL A 105 7.17 15.71 -10.32
CA VAL A 105 6.57 15.24 -11.58
C VAL A 105 6.52 16.37 -12.61
N ALA A 106 6.19 17.59 -12.19
CA ALA A 106 6.21 18.75 -13.07
C ALA A 106 7.60 18.96 -13.71
N GLY A 107 8.67 18.54 -13.03
CA GLY A 107 10.04 18.54 -13.54
C GLY A 107 10.27 17.80 -14.87
N VAL A 108 9.44 16.81 -15.17
CA VAL A 108 9.55 16.02 -16.42
C VAL A 108 8.85 16.70 -17.59
N TRP A 109 7.77 17.43 -17.32
CA TRP A 109 6.89 17.98 -18.35
C TRP A 109 7.09 19.47 -18.61
N LEU A 110 7.63 20.20 -17.63
CA LEU A 110 7.84 21.65 -17.72
C LEU A 110 9.26 21.98 -18.17
N THR A 111 9.36 23.08 -18.93
CA THR A 111 10.64 23.69 -19.29
C THR A 111 11.37 24.24 -18.05
N PRO A 112 12.69 24.39 -18.09
CA PRO A 112 13.47 24.94 -16.98
C PRO A 112 12.94 26.31 -16.50
N VAL A 113 12.56 27.19 -17.44
CA VAL A 113 12.01 28.52 -17.14
C VAL A 113 10.68 28.43 -16.38
N ALA A 114 9.78 27.53 -16.80
CA ALA A 114 8.51 27.32 -16.12
C ALA A 114 8.71 26.76 -14.69
N LEU A 115 9.70 25.88 -14.49
CA LEU A 115 10.04 25.35 -13.16
C LEU A 115 10.64 26.41 -12.23
N VAL A 116 11.47 27.31 -12.74
CA VAL A 116 11.97 28.46 -11.97
C VAL A 116 10.81 29.38 -11.58
N GLY A 117 9.89 29.66 -12.51
CA GLY A 117 8.67 30.42 -12.22
C GLY A 117 7.81 29.76 -11.13
N LEU A 118 7.60 28.44 -11.20
CA LEU A 118 6.91 27.67 -10.17
C LEU A 118 7.61 27.76 -8.82
N CYS A 119 8.94 27.61 -8.78
CA CYS A 119 9.76 27.73 -7.57
C CYS A 119 9.56 29.11 -6.90
N CYS A 120 9.74 30.20 -7.67
CA CYS A 120 9.55 31.57 -7.19
C CYS A 120 8.12 31.79 -6.66
N GLY A 121 7.10 31.31 -7.38
CA GLY A 121 5.70 31.41 -6.96
C GLY A 121 5.42 30.68 -5.63
N LEU A 122 5.97 29.47 -5.46
CA LEU A 122 5.84 28.69 -4.23
C LEU A 122 6.54 29.38 -3.04
N VAL A 123 7.73 29.96 -3.25
CA VAL A 123 8.47 30.71 -2.21
C VAL A 123 7.72 31.97 -1.79
N LEU A 124 7.19 32.74 -2.76
CA LEU A 124 6.40 33.94 -2.47
C LEU A 124 5.11 33.61 -1.69
N LEU A 125 4.42 32.54 -2.08
CA LEU A 125 3.25 32.06 -1.36
C LEU A 125 3.60 31.60 0.07
N ALA A 126 4.71 30.89 0.24
CA ALA A 126 5.21 30.49 1.56
C ALA A 126 5.50 31.72 2.44
N ALA A 127 6.21 32.72 1.91
CA ALA A 127 6.51 33.96 2.60
C ALA A 127 5.23 34.73 3.02
N PHE A 128 4.23 34.79 2.13
CA PHE A 128 2.93 35.39 2.43
C PHE A 128 2.17 34.65 3.56
N LEU A 129 2.21 33.31 3.57
CA LEU A 129 1.59 32.53 4.65
C LEU A 129 2.31 32.70 5.99
N LEU A 130 3.65 32.77 5.97
CA LEU A 130 4.46 33.05 7.17
C LEU A 130 4.19 34.45 7.71
N SER A 131 4.13 35.47 6.85
CA SER A 131 3.84 36.84 7.27
C SER A 131 2.44 36.96 7.86
N ARG A 132 1.42 36.33 7.25
CA ARG A 132 0.07 36.25 7.84
C ARG A 132 0.04 35.54 9.19
N ALA A 133 0.79 34.45 9.34
CA ALA A 133 0.85 33.71 10.59
C ALA A 133 1.68 34.44 11.69
N ALA A 134 2.54 35.38 11.31
CA ALA A 134 3.27 36.27 12.23
C ALA A 134 2.44 37.50 12.65
N GLN A 135 1.69 38.10 11.73
CA GLN A 135 0.86 39.29 11.99
C GLN A 135 -0.42 38.98 12.79
N SER A 136 -0.86 37.73 12.80
CA SER A 136 -2.12 37.33 13.44
C SER A 136 -1.94 36.91 14.90
N LYS A 137 -1.73 37.89 15.78
CA LYS A 137 -1.66 37.68 17.25
C LYS A 137 -2.98 37.12 17.87
N GLY A 138 -4.11 37.19 17.15
CA GLY A 138 -5.44 36.74 17.61
C GLY A 138 -5.97 35.44 17.00
N LEU A 139 -5.20 34.71 16.19
CA LEU A 139 -5.68 33.43 15.63
C LEU A 139 -5.61 32.29 16.65
N VAL A 140 -6.65 31.46 16.67
CA VAL A 140 -6.65 30.18 17.40
C VAL A 140 -5.39 29.39 17.02
N ALA A 141 -4.67 28.86 18.01
CA ALA A 141 -3.38 28.18 17.85
C ALA A 141 -3.36 27.12 16.71
N GLY A 142 -4.50 26.46 16.47
CA GLY A 142 -4.65 25.51 15.37
C GLY A 142 -4.51 26.12 13.97
N ARG A 143 -5.05 27.33 13.71
CA ARG A 143 -4.99 27.99 12.39
C ARG A 143 -3.59 28.51 12.09
N ARG A 144 -2.88 29.01 13.11
CA ARG A 144 -1.47 29.42 13.01
C ARG A 144 -0.55 28.22 12.72
N SER A 145 -0.77 27.11 13.42
CA SER A 145 -0.03 25.85 13.17
C SER A 145 -0.26 25.34 11.74
N PHE A 146 -1.50 25.39 11.23
CA PHE A 146 -1.81 24.98 9.87
C PHE A 146 -1.10 25.84 8.82
N LEU A 147 -1.15 27.18 8.95
CA LEU A 147 -0.47 28.10 8.04
C LEU A 147 1.05 27.86 8.01
N MET A 148 1.67 27.68 9.18
CA MET A 148 3.10 27.37 9.29
C MET A 148 3.46 26.03 8.64
N THR A 149 2.65 24.98 8.88
CA THR A 149 2.90 23.68 8.23
C THR A 149 2.75 23.75 6.71
N THR A 150 1.78 24.51 6.20
CA THR A 150 1.59 24.70 4.76
C THR A 150 2.71 25.54 4.16
N ALA A 151 3.21 26.55 4.87
CA ALA A 151 4.37 27.33 4.40
C ALA A 151 5.63 26.45 4.29
N VAL A 152 5.93 25.63 5.30
CA VAL A 152 7.04 24.66 5.23
C VAL A 152 6.85 23.68 4.07
N ALA A 153 5.61 23.21 3.86
CA ALA A 153 5.27 22.35 2.73
C ALA A 153 5.61 22.98 1.37
N LEU A 154 5.29 24.26 1.19
CA LEU A 154 5.56 25.01 -0.03
C LEU A 154 7.05 25.25 -0.24
N VAL A 155 7.82 25.51 0.83
CA VAL A 155 9.28 25.62 0.75
C VAL A 155 9.90 24.30 0.30
N LEU A 156 9.47 23.17 0.85
CA LEU A 156 9.94 21.85 0.42
C LEU A 156 9.56 21.56 -1.05
N ALA A 157 8.35 21.94 -1.47
CA ALA A 157 7.95 21.81 -2.87
C ALA A 157 8.77 22.73 -3.79
N ALA A 158 9.13 23.93 -3.35
CA ALA A 158 10.00 24.83 -4.09
C ALA A 158 11.41 24.24 -4.23
N THR A 159 11.97 23.62 -3.18
CA THR A 159 13.27 22.93 -3.29
C THR A 159 13.24 21.77 -4.27
N ALA A 160 12.14 21.00 -4.30
CA ALA A 160 11.96 19.94 -5.30
C ALA A 160 11.85 20.52 -6.72
N ALA A 161 11.09 21.61 -6.91
CA ALA A 161 10.97 22.31 -8.19
C ALA A 161 12.32 22.87 -8.68
N ALA A 162 13.14 23.42 -7.77
CA ALA A 162 14.47 23.91 -8.08
C ALA A 162 15.41 22.77 -8.52
N HIS A 163 15.41 21.64 -7.80
CA HIS A 163 16.17 20.46 -8.20
C HIS A 163 15.71 19.96 -9.57
N SER A 164 14.41 19.81 -9.76
CA SER A 164 13.81 19.45 -11.05
C SER A 164 14.17 20.41 -12.18
N ALA A 165 14.32 21.71 -11.91
CA ALA A 165 14.74 22.70 -12.92
C ALA A 165 16.18 22.45 -13.38
N VAL A 166 17.10 22.16 -12.45
CA VAL A 166 18.49 21.79 -12.78
C VAL A 166 18.53 20.54 -13.64
N SER A 167 17.81 19.48 -13.23
CA SER A 167 17.73 18.24 -14.00
C SER A 167 17.06 18.44 -15.36
N SER A 168 16.05 19.31 -15.45
CA SER A 168 15.37 19.64 -16.72
C SER A 168 16.27 20.43 -17.66
N SER A 169 17.09 21.35 -17.14
CA SER A 169 18.05 22.12 -17.95
C SER A 169 19.11 21.21 -18.56
N GLN A 170 19.61 20.20 -17.84
CA GLN A 170 20.53 19.20 -18.41
C GLN A 170 19.93 18.39 -19.57
N ARG A 171 18.59 18.28 -19.66
CA ARG A 171 17.89 17.56 -20.74
C ARG A 171 17.60 18.44 -21.95
N HIS A 172 17.25 19.70 -21.72
CA HIS A 172 16.73 20.60 -22.76
C HIS A 172 17.78 21.60 -23.26
N ASP A 173 18.76 21.94 -22.42
CA ASP A 173 19.73 22.98 -22.70
C ASP A 173 21.17 22.42 -22.77
N GLY A 174 21.99 23.04 -23.60
CA GLY A 174 23.43 22.81 -23.65
C GLY A 174 23.90 21.81 -24.72
N PRO A 175 25.23 21.63 -24.83
CA PRO A 175 25.85 20.92 -25.96
C PRO A 175 25.56 19.42 -25.98
N LEU A 176 25.20 18.82 -24.83
CA LEU A 176 24.74 17.44 -24.77
C LEU A 176 23.35 17.28 -25.39
N ALA A 177 22.39 18.17 -25.06
CA ALA A 177 21.04 18.14 -25.61
C ALA A 177 21.05 18.30 -27.13
N GLU A 178 21.90 19.18 -27.66
CA GLU A 178 22.12 19.33 -29.10
C GLU A 178 22.71 18.06 -29.74
N ALA A 179 23.68 17.41 -29.09
CA ALA A 179 24.26 16.16 -29.57
C ALA A 179 23.24 15.01 -29.60
N VAL A 180 22.33 14.96 -28.61
CA VAL A 180 21.22 14.00 -28.52
C VAL A 180 20.19 14.25 -29.62
N ALA A 181 19.76 15.50 -29.80
CA ALA A 181 18.79 15.88 -30.83
C ALA A 181 19.31 15.60 -32.25
N ALA A 182 20.62 15.79 -32.47
CA ALA A 182 21.28 15.48 -33.74
C ALA A 182 21.63 13.99 -33.92
N GLY A 183 21.41 13.13 -32.91
CA GLY A 183 21.69 11.70 -32.98
C GLY A 183 23.17 11.35 -33.18
N LYS A 184 24.07 12.18 -32.65
CA LYS A 184 25.52 12.07 -32.92
C LYS A 184 26.14 10.82 -32.28
N SER A 185 27.16 10.29 -32.93
CA SER A 185 28.05 9.29 -32.34
C SER A 185 29.00 9.97 -31.36
N VAL A 186 29.13 9.42 -30.17
CA VAL A 186 29.93 9.99 -29.08
C VAL A 186 30.82 8.92 -28.46
N VAL A 187 31.93 9.37 -27.89
CA VAL A 187 32.71 8.59 -26.92
C VAL A 187 32.37 9.11 -25.55
N ALA A 188 31.90 8.24 -24.65
CA ALA A 188 31.45 8.64 -23.33
C ALA A 188 32.25 7.91 -22.24
N ILE A 189 32.67 8.68 -21.24
CA ILE A 189 33.14 8.17 -19.95
C ILE A 189 31.95 8.26 -18.99
N LEU A 190 31.59 7.10 -18.43
CA LEU A 190 30.36 6.90 -17.69
C LEU A 190 30.65 6.24 -16.35
N GLU A 191 30.03 6.75 -15.28
CA GLU A 191 29.92 6.07 -14.00
C GLU A 191 28.67 5.16 -14.03
N ILE A 192 28.82 3.86 -13.78
CA ILE A 192 27.66 2.96 -13.69
C ILE A 192 26.90 3.25 -12.39
N THR A 193 25.60 3.55 -12.47
CA THR A 193 24.79 3.92 -11.30
C THR A 193 23.80 2.82 -10.89
N GLY A 194 23.42 1.94 -11.82
CA GLY A 194 22.48 0.84 -11.57
C GLY A 194 23.01 -0.51 -12.03
N SER A 195 22.45 -1.59 -11.48
CA SER A 195 22.76 -2.96 -11.89
C SER A 195 22.30 -3.22 -13.32
N PRO A 196 23.08 -3.93 -14.16
CA PRO A 196 22.68 -4.29 -15.52
C PRO A 196 21.40 -5.13 -15.55
N ARG A 197 20.46 -4.78 -16.44
CA ARG A 197 19.22 -5.53 -16.65
C ARG A 197 19.20 -6.15 -18.04
N ALA A 198 19.01 -7.46 -18.10
CA ALA A 198 18.81 -8.17 -19.36
C ALA A 198 17.48 -7.73 -19.98
N MET A 199 17.52 -7.33 -21.26
CA MET A 199 16.34 -7.00 -22.04
C MET A 199 15.99 -8.20 -22.93
N ALA A 200 14.80 -8.76 -22.73
CA ALA A 200 14.22 -9.71 -23.65
C ALA A 200 13.70 -8.95 -24.88
N VAL A 201 14.20 -9.29 -26.07
CA VAL A 201 13.65 -8.79 -27.34
C VAL A 201 12.47 -9.70 -27.72
N PRO A 202 11.23 -9.19 -27.79
CA PRO A 202 10.09 -10.02 -28.15
C PRO A 202 10.27 -10.60 -29.56
N GLY A 203 10.06 -11.91 -29.71
CA GLY A 203 9.95 -12.58 -31.01
C GLY A 203 11.23 -13.17 -31.61
N ASN A 204 12.37 -13.16 -30.90
CA ASN A 204 13.59 -13.77 -31.44
C ASN A 204 14.36 -14.58 -30.39
N PRO A 205 14.18 -15.92 -30.33
CA PRO A 205 14.99 -16.79 -29.50
C PRO A 205 16.42 -16.82 -30.06
N GLY A 206 17.39 -16.22 -29.34
CA GLY A 206 18.83 -16.39 -29.64
C GLY A 206 19.64 -15.13 -30.01
N THR A 207 19.06 -13.93 -30.07
CA THR A 207 19.85 -12.70 -30.23
C THR A 207 20.72 -12.41 -28.99
N PRO A 208 21.95 -11.85 -29.14
CA PRO A 208 22.84 -11.60 -28.02
C PRO A 208 22.14 -10.75 -26.97
N ALA A 209 22.22 -11.18 -25.70
CA ALA A 209 21.58 -10.53 -24.57
C ALA A 209 21.87 -9.03 -24.61
N ARG A 210 20.86 -8.22 -24.92
CA ARG A 210 20.96 -6.76 -24.81
C ARG A 210 20.77 -6.40 -23.36
N TRP A 211 21.66 -5.58 -22.84
CA TRP A 211 21.62 -5.12 -21.46
C TRP A 211 21.25 -3.63 -21.46
N SER A 212 20.36 -3.25 -20.55
CA SER A 212 20.15 -1.85 -20.18
C SER A 212 20.86 -1.57 -18.86
N VAL A 213 21.69 -0.54 -18.85
CA VAL A 213 22.46 -0.13 -17.67
C VAL A 213 22.26 1.36 -17.45
N ALA A 214 21.80 1.72 -16.26
CA ALA A 214 21.74 3.13 -15.85
C ALA A 214 23.15 3.61 -15.53
N ALA A 215 23.55 4.74 -16.12
CA ALA A 215 24.85 5.34 -15.94
C ALA A 215 24.73 6.87 -15.82
N ARG A 216 25.78 7.50 -15.31
CA ARG A 216 25.94 8.95 -15.27
C ARG A 216 27.13 9.33 -16.12
N THR A 217 26.95 10.29 -17.01
CA THR A 217 28.08 10.83 -17.78
C THR A 217 29.03 11.58 -16.84
N GLU A 218 30.33 11.50 -17.08
CA GLU A 218 31.28 12.48 -16.55
C GLU A 218 31.88 13.29 -17.71
N GLU A 219 32.18 12.61 -18.82
CA GLU A 219 32.73 13.21 -20.02
C GLU A 219 32.09 12.61 -21.28
N VAL A 220 31.71 13.48 -22.23
CA VAL A 220 31.18 13.08 -23.54
C VAL A 220 31.96 13.81 -24.61
N THR A 221 32.66 13.08 -25.46
CA THR A 221 33.38 13.64 -26.61
C THR A 221 32.51 13.57 -27.86
N VAL A 222 32.24 14.72 -28.47
CA VAL A 222 31.43 14.85 -29.69
C VAL A 222 32.23 15.65 -30.71
N ASN A 223 32.51 15.06 -31.88
CA ASN A 223 33.30 15.71 -32.94
C ASN A 223 34.63 16.33 -32.44
N GLY A 224 35.32 15.65 -31.52
CA GLY A 224 36.58 16.13 -30.92
C GLY A 224 36.42 17.18 -29.81
N GLN A 225 35.22 17.69 -29.55
CA GLN A 225 34.95 18.55 -28.39
C GLN A 225 34.58 17.73 -27.17
N ILE A 226 35.21 18.06 -26.04
CA ILE A 226 34.97 17.41 -24.75
C ILE A 226 33.90 18.18 -23.99
N ILE A 227 32.79 17.52 -23.71
CA ILE A 227 31.68 18.05 -22.90
C ILE A 227 31.73 17.38 -21.54
N ARG A 228 32.03 18.15 -20.49
CA ARG A 228 31.96 17.68 -19.10
C ARG A 228 30.57 17.92 -18.55
N THR A 229 29.85 16.85 -18.28
CA THR A 229 28.45 16.94 -17.84
C THR A 229 28.09 15.72 -17.01
N ARG A 230 27.29 15.94 -15.97
CA ARG A 230 26.77 14.92 -15.06
C ARG A 230 25.31 14.64 -15.33
N ALA A 231 25.03 14.09 -16.50
CA ALA A 231 23.69 13.75 -16.94
C ALA A 231 23.44 12.25 -16.76
N THR A 232 22.24 11.89 -16.30
CA THR A 232 21.82 10.48 -16.22
C THR A 232 21.50 9.97 -17.61
N VAL A 233 22.09 8.86 -18.02
CA VAL A 233 21.87 8.21 -19.32
C VAL A 233 21.59 6.72 -19.13
N VAL A 234 20.75 6.15 -19.98
CA VAL A 234 20.59 4.70 -20.07
C VAL A 234 21.40 4.19 -21.24
N VAL A 235 22.33 3.28 -20.96
CA VAL A 235 23.13 2.63 -21.98
C VAL A 235 22.48 1.32 -22.38
N MET A 236 22.24 1.15 -23.68
CA MET A 236 21.82 -0.12 -24.27
C MET A 236 23.03 -0.74 -24.95
N GLY A 237 23.54 -1.83 -24.36
CA GLY A 237 24.74 -2.52 -24.80
C GLY A 237 24.52 -4.01 -25.10
N GLY A 238 25.46 -4.61 -25.83
CA GLY A 238 25.48 -6.06 -26.10
C GLY A 238 26.31 -6.83 -25.07
N ASN A 239 27.12 -7.78 -25.56
CA ASN A 239 27.99 -8.59 -24.70
C ASN A 239 28.99 -7.73 -23.90
N GLY A 240 29.31 -8.16 -22.68
CA GLY A 240 30.24 -7.46 -21.76
C GLY A 240 29.57 -6.46 -20.81
N TRP A 241 28.31 -6.08 -21.04
CA TRP A 241 27.59 -5.13 -20.17
C TRP A 241 26.96 -5.76 -18.93
N GLY A 242 26.79 -7.08 -18.90
CA GLY A 242 26.14 -7.81 -17.80
C GLY A 242 26.99 -7.98 -16.53
N SER A 243 28.32 -7.86 -16.63
CA SER A 243 29.25 -8.05 -15.51
C SER A 243 29.59 -6.77 -14.74
N LEU A 244 29.04 -5.63 -15.18
CA LEU A 244 29.30 -4.31 -14.62
C LEU A 244 28.70 -4.15 -13.23
N VAL A 245 29.37 -3.35 -12.41
CA VAL A 245 28.97 -3.06 -11.04
C VAL A 245 28.70 -1.56 -10.90
N PRO A 246 27.68 -1.14 -10.13
CA PRO A 246 27.52 0.26 -9.79
C PRO A 246 28.80 0.84 -9.19
N GLY A 247 29.10 2.13 -9.40
CA GLY A 247 30.33 2.79 -8.98
C GLY A 247 31.52 2.60 -9.94
N GLN A 248 31.45 1.70 -10.91
CA GLN A 248 32.54 1.49 -11.88
C GLN A 248 32.56 2.60 -12.94
N MET A 249 33.75 3.11 -13.23
CA MET A 249 33.98 4.03 -14.34
C MET A 249 34.29 3.23 -15.61
N ILE A 250 33.52 3.46 -16.66
CA ILE A 250 33.71 2.81 -17.95
C ILE A 250 33.80 3.82 -19.09
N ARG A 251 34.49 3.43 -20.14
CA ARG A 251 34.53 4.15 -21.41
C ARG A 251 33.88 3.31 -22.49
N THR A 252 33.01 3.93 -23.29
CA THR A 252 32.37 3.29 -24.45
C THR A 252 32.15 4.32 -25.57
N ALA A 253 31.77 3.83 -26.76
CA ALA A 253 31.31 4.67 -27.84
C ALA A 253 29.95 4.16 -28.35
N GLY A 254 29.12 5.10 -28.79
CA GLY A 254 27.78 4.78 -29.27
C GLY A 254 27.04 5.99 -29.81
N LYS A 255 25.83 5.76 -30.31
CA LYS A 255 24.95 6.84 -30.76
C LYS A 255 24.04 7.28 -29.63
N LEU A 256 23.97 8.59 -29.39
CA LEU A 256 22.98 9.18 -28.49
C LEU A 256 21.63 9.25 -29.20
N LYS A 257 20.57 8.94 -28.46
CA LYS A 257 19.18 9.06 -28.90
C LYS A 257 18.37 9.80 -27.84
N PRO A 258 17.35 10.56 -28.25
CA PRO A 258 16.41 11.14 -27.29
C PRO A 258 15.69 10.00 -26.53
N PRO A 259 15.45 10.18 -25.22
CA PRO A 259 14.65 9.26 -24.43
C PRO A 259 13.16 9.31 -24.86
N ASP A 260 12.38 8.28 -24.53
CA ASP A 260 10.94 8.31 -24.79
C ASP A 260 10.24 9.39 -23.94
N PRO A 261 9.12 9.97 -24.39
CA PRO A 261 8.39 10.97 -23.63
C PRO A 261 8.03 10.47 -22.21
N GLY A 262 8.42 11.23 -21.18
CA GLY A 262 8.15 10.90 -19.77
C GLY A 262 9.26 10.12 -19.06
N GLN A 263 10.30 9.69 -19.79
CA GLN A 263 11.57 9.23 -19.21
C GLN A 263 12.39 10.41 -18.69
N GLN A 264 13.31 10.14 -17.76
CA GLN A 264 14.00 11.18 -17.00
C GLN A 264 15.48 11.29 -17.31
N GLU A 265 15.99 10.25 -17.95
CA GLU A 265 17.29 10.19 -18.57
C GLU A 265 17.44 11.33 -19.56
N ALA A 266 18.62 11.93 -19.63
CA ALA A 266 18.93 12.94 -20.63
C ALA A 266 19.13 12.35 -22.01
N ALA A 267 19.56 11.08 -22.09
CA ALA A 267 19.78 10.39 -23.34
C ALA A 267 19.74 8.87 -23.16
N VAL A 268 19.45 8.18 -24.27
CA VAL A 268 19.71 6.76 -24.45
C VAL A 268 20.96 6.61 -25.29
N LEU A 269 22.01 5.98 -24.76
CA LEU A 269 23.22 5.66 -25.50
C LEU A 269 23.10 4.24 -26.06
N SER A 270 22.99 4.10 -27.38
CA SER A 270 23.12 2.81 -28.05
C SER A 270 24.61 2.49 -28.21
N ALA A 271 25.17 1.71 -27.28
CA ALA A 271 26.59 1.38 -27.26
C ALA A 271 26.95 0.49 -28.46
N SER A 272 27.91 0.94 -29.26
CA SER A 272 28.49 0.19 -30.37
C SER A 272 29.75 -0.57 -29.95
N LEU A 273 30.40 -0.15 -28.86
CA LEU A 273 31.58 -0.80 -28.30
C LEU A 273 31.29 -1.42 -26.92
N PRO A 274 31.95 -2.55 -26.58
CA PRO A 274 31.90 -3.11 -25.23
C PRO A 274 32.50 -2.11 -24.21
N PRO A 275 32.13 -2.21 -22.93
CA PRO A 275 32.67 -1.34 -21.90
C PRO A 275 34.16 -1.63 -21.71
N ARG A 276 34.99 -0.58 -21.64
CA ARG A 276 36.41 -0.67 -21.29
C ARG A 276 36.68 0.07 -19.98
N ALA A 277 37.62 -0.43 -19.18
CA ALA A 277 38.04 0.24 -17.94
C ALA A 277 38.80 1.55 -18.25
N GLY A 278 38.69 2.52 -17.34
CA GLY A 278 39.58 3.68 -17.29
C GLY A 278 39.03 5.00 -17.85
N ALA A 279 39.50 6.08 -17.23
CA ALA A 279 39.33 7.48 -17.64
C ALA A 279 40.51 8.01 -18.50
N GLY A 280 41.47 7.16 -18.88
CA GLY A 280 42.67 7.54 -19.64
C GLY A 280 42.43 7.73 -21.14
N PRO A 281 43.32 8.42 -21.88
CA PRO A 281 43.30 8.51 -23.35
C PRO A 281 43.23 7.11 -23.99
N PHE A 282 42.72 7.01 -25.22
CA PHE A 282 43.02 5.79 -26.01
C PHE A 282 44.54 5.67 -25.99
N PRO A 283 45.14 4.54 -25.55
CA PRO A 283 46.52 4.30 -25.93
C PRO A 283 46.55 4.47 -27.44
N ASP A 284 47.55 5.17 -27.96
CA ASP A 284 47.82 5.23 -29.39
C ASP A 284 48.06 3.79 -29.87
N ALA A 285 46.95 3.12 -30.16
CA ALA A 285 46.89 1.77 -30.65
C ALA A 285 47.40 1.90 -32.07
N GLY A 286 48.68 1.59 -32.25
CA GLY A 286 49.26 1.38 -33.56
C GLY A 286 48.36 0.43 -34.38
N PRO A 287 48.46 0.49 -35.72
CA PRO A 287 47.56 -0.22 -36.64
C PRO A 287 47.46 -1.74 -36.43
N ASP A 288 48.30 -2.32 -35.57
CA ASP A 288 48.40 -3.75 -35.28
C ASP A 288 47.72 -4.20 -33.98
N ALA A 289 47.13 -3.29 -33.19
CA ALA A 289 46.33 -3.66 -32.02
C ALA A 289 44.98 -4.24 -32.48
N GLY A 290 44.98 -5.52 -32.79
CA GLY A 290 43.82 -6.25 -33.30
C GLY A 290 42.55 -6.01 -32.49
N PHE A 291 41.42 -6.02 -33.18
CA PHE A 291 40.07 -6.17 -32.61
C PHE A 291 39.88 -7.59 -32.01
N GLY A 292 40.83 -8.04 -31.19
CA GLY A 292 40.90 -9.36 -30.59
C GLY A 292 40.41 -9.36 -29.15
N GLU A 293 39.38 -10.17 -28.93
CA GLU A 293 38.98 -10.88 -27.70
C GLU A 293 39.15 -10.20 -26.32
N THR A 294 37.99 -9.81 -25.76
CA THR A 294 37.73 -9.61 -24.33
C THR A 294 38.74 -8.74 -23.57
N ALA A 295 38.75 -7.44 -23.88
CA ALA A 295 39.32 -6.45 -22.97
C ALA A 295 38.53 -6.47 -21.66
N GLY A 296 39.11 -7.06 -20.62
CA GLY A 296 38.55 -7.12 -19.28
C GLY A 296 38.23 -5.72 -18.77
N THR A 297 37.05 -5.55 -18.18
CA THR A 297 36.80 -4.43 -17.28
C THR A 297 37.60 -4.74 -16.02
N ASP A 298 38.81 -4.20 -15.89
CA ASP A 298 39.52 -4.28 -14.63
C ASP A 298 38.59 -3.76 -13.53
N ASP A 299 38.25 -4.64 -12.59
CA ASP A 299 37.39 -4.36 -11.44
C ASP A 299 38.00 -3.27 -10.53
N ALA A 300 39.23 -2.80 -10.83
CA ALA A 300 40.05 -1.88 -10.05
C ALA A 300 39.41 -0.51 -9.74
N ASP A 301 38.53 -0.01 -10.61
CA ASP A 301 37.86 1.29 -10.42
C ASP A 301 36.57 1.20 -9.59
N ALA A 302 36.08 -0.01 -9.29
CA ALA A 302 34.85 -0.18 -8.50
C ALA A 302 35.16 -0.14 -6.99
N PRO A 303 34.30 0.50 -6.18
CA PRO A 303 34.41 0.44 -4.72
C PRO A 303 34.52 -0.99 -4.20
N GLY A 304 35.56 -1.29 -3.42
CA GLY A 304 35.89 -2.67 -3.00
C GLY A 304 34.74 -3.44 -2.32
N TRP A 305 33.84 -2.74 -1.62
CA TRP A 305 32.65 -3.35 -1.02
C TRP A 305 31.64 -3.90 -2.05
N GLN A 306 31.57 -3.32 -3.25
CA GLN A 306 30.71 -3.80 -4.33
C GLN A 306 31.33 -4.98 -5.07
N LEU A 307 32.66 -5.04 -5.16
CA LEU A 307 33.39 -6.20 -5.68
C LEU A 307 33.21 -7.42 -4.78
N VAL A 308 33.34 -7.23 -3.47
CA VAL A 308 33.02 -8.28 -2.48
C VAL A 308 31.56 -8.74 -2.62
N ALA A 309 30.61 -7.81 -2.80
CA ALA A 309 29.23 -8.18 -3.05
C ALA A 309 29.04 -8.97 -4.36
N LYS A 310 29.70 -8.58 -5.46
CA LYS A 310 29.70 -9.32 -6.73
C LYS A 310 30.25 -10.74 -6.57
N ASP A 311 31.39 -10.90 -5.91
CA ASP A 311 32.00 -12.20 -5.63
C ASP A 311 31.08 -13.07 -4.75
N LEU A 312 30.53 -12.52 -3.66
CA LEU A 312 29.58 -13.23 -2.80
C LEU A 312 28.33 -13.69 -3.56
N ARG A 313 27.79 -12.85 -4.45
CA ARG A 313 26.65 -13.21 -5.31
C ARG A 313 27.03 -14.35 -6.25
N GLY A 314 28.17 -14.26 -6.93
CA GLY A 314 28.68 -15.31 -7.81
C GLY A 314 28.84 -16.65 -7.09
N ARG A 315 29.50 -16.65 -5.93
CA ARG A 315 29.67 -17.85 -5.10
C ARG A 315 28.34 -18.44 -4.62
N TYR A 316 27.38 -17.59 -4.26
CA TYR A 316 26.05 -18.03 -3.85
C TYR A 316 25.28 -18.68 -5.01
N VAL A 317 25.33 -18.10 -6.21
CA VAL A 317 24.71 -18.67 -7.42
C VAL A 317 25.34 -20.03 -7.74
N SER A 318 26.67 -20.14 -7.73
CA SER A 318 27.37 -21.41 -7.91
C SER A 318 26.99 -22.44 -6.83
N ALA A 319 26.89 -22.02 -5.57
CA ALA A 319 26.47 -22.88 -4.47
C ALA A 319 24.99 -23.31 -4.56
N ALA A 320 24.14 -22.58 -5.28
CA ALA A 320 22.73 -22.92 -5.51
C ALA A 320 22.51 -23.80 -6.76
N SER A 321 23.53 -24.00 -7.60
CA SER A 321 23.42 -24.73 -8.87
C SER A 321 23.00 -26.20 -8.75
N PHE A 322 23.14 -26.83 -7.58
CA PHE A 322 22.71 -28.21 -7.34
C PHE A 322 21.18 -28.36 -7.21
N LEU A 323 20.46 -27.25 -7.03
CA LEU A 323 19.00 -27.25 -6.95
C LEU A 323 18.36 -27.59 -8.31
N ALA A 324 17.08 -27.96 -8.30
CA ALA A 324 16.32 -28.10 -9.54
C ALA A 324 16.28 -26.77 -10.32
N ALA A 325 16.02 -26.82 -11.64
CA ALA A 325 16.12 -25.67 -12.54
C ALA A 325 15.35 -24.42 -12.03
N ASP A 326 14.09 -24.60 -11.61
CA ASP A 326 13.26 -23.52 -11.09
C ASP A 326 13.85 -22.84 -9.83
N PRO A 327 14.10 -23.56 -8.70
CA PRO A 327 14.68 -22.96 -7.51
C PRO A 327 16.13 -22.49 -7.69
N ALA A 328 16.92 -23.09 -8.59
CA ALA A 328 18.29 -22.66 -8.88
C ALA A 328 18.34 -21.23 -9.44
N GLY A 329 17.35 -20.83 -10.25
CA GLY A 329 17.22 -19.47 -10.75
C GLY A 329 16.46 -18.52 -9.81
N LEU A 330 15.39 -19.02 -9.17
CA LEU A 330 14.52 -18.19 -8.33
C LEU A 330 15.15 -17.81 -6.98
N LEU A 331 15.87 -18.73 -6.34
CA LEU A 331 16.44 -18.51 -5.01
C LEU A 331 17.50 -17.38 -5.00
N PRO A 332 18.49 -17.36 -5.92
CA PRO A 332 19.39 -16.21 -6.05
C PRO A 332 18.63 -14.91 -6.33
N GLY A 333 17.65 -14.91 -7.23
CA GLY A 333 16.83 -13.71 -7.51
C GLY A 333 16.14 -13.15 -6.25
N MET A 334 15.59 -14.03 -5.41
CA MET A 334 14.94 -13.66 -4.15
C MET A 334 15.88 -13.13 -3.07
N VAL A 335 17.14 -13.61 -3.04
CA VAL A 335 18.10 -13.36 -1.96
C VAL A 335 19.12 -12.29 -2.33
N THR A 336 19.74 -12.43 -3.49
CA THR A 336 20.82 -11.56 -3.99
C THR A 336 20.36 -10.58 -5.06
N GLY A 337 19.14 -10.74 -5.59
CA GLY A 337 18.62 -9.90 -6.67
C GLY A 337 19.11 -10.32 -8.06
N ASP A 338 19.89 -11.40 -8.15
CA ASP A 338 20.40 -11.90 -9.41
C ASP A 338 19.35 -12.79 -10.11
N THR A 339 18.70 -12.25 -11.13
CA THR A 339 17.70 -12.97 -11.94
C THR A 339 18.27 -13.56 -13.22
N SER A 340 19.60 -13.59 -13.40
CA SER A 340 20.24 -14.04 -14.64
C SER A 340 19.98 -15.52 -14.95
N ALA A 341 19.85 -16.35 -13.91
CA ALA A 341 19.60 -17.78 -14.01
C ALA A 341 18.10 -18.14 -13.99
N LEU A 342 17.19 -17.16 -13.98
CA LEU A 342 15.75 -17.41 -13.93
C LEU A 342 15.22 -17.90 -15.29
N ASP A 343 14.60 -19.09 -15.30
CA ASP A 343 13.93 -19.64 -16.48
C ASP A 343 12.86 -18.68 -17.02
N GLU A 344 12.86 -18.44 -18.34
CA GLU A 344 11.91 -17.49 -18.95
C GLU A 344 10.47 -18.01 -18.88
N GLY A 345 10.28 -19.33 -18.88
CA GLY A 345 8.97 -19.95 -18.66
C GLY A 345 8.44 -19.68 -17.25
N LEU A 346 9.29 -19.79 -16.22
CA LEU A 346 8.92 -19.42 -14.85
C LEU A 346 8.68 -17.91 -14.71
N ASN A 347 9.51 -17.08 -15.35
CA ASN A 347 9.35 -15.63 -15.38
C ASN A 347 8.00 -15.23 -16.00
N ALA A 348 7.61 -15.85 -17.11
CA ALA A 348 6.31 -15.67 -17.75
C ALA A 348 5.17 -16.12 -16.82
N ALA A 349 5.27 -17.30 -16.20
CA ALA A 349 4.26 -17.77 -15.25
C ALA A 349 4.09 -16.78 -14.07
N MET A 350 5.19 -16.33 -13.47
CA MET A 350 5.19 -15.32 -12.40
C MET A 350 4.55 -14.00 -12.84
N LYS A 351 4.78 -13.55 -14.07
CA LYS A 351 4.12 -12.36 -14.66
C LYS A 351 2.61 -12.58 -14.81
N THR A 352 2.18 -13.74 -15.30
CA THR A 352 0.76 -14.10 -15.48
C THR A 352 -0.01 -14.07 -14.15
N VAL A 353 0.59 -14.56 -13.07
CA VAL A 353 -0.07 -14.64 -11.74
C VAL A 353 0.28 -13.47 -10.81
N GLY A 354 0.91 -12.41 -11.32
CA GLY A 354 1.21 -11.19 -10.55
C GLY A 354 2.24 -11.38 -9.43
N MET A 355 3.13 -12.37 -9.53
CA MET A 355 4.17 -12.69 -8.55
C MET A 355 5.56 -12.19 -8.95
N THR A 356 5.70 -11.38 -10.01
CA THR A 356 6.98 -10.79 -10.44
C THR A 356 7.69 -9.96 -9.35
N HIS A 357 6.94 -9.42 -8.39
CA HIS A 357 7.55 -8.71 -7.26
C HIS A 357 8.31 -9.63 -6.28
N LEU A 358 8.20 -10.96 -6.45
CA LEU A 358 8.96 -11.97 -5.70
C LEU A 358 10.20 -12.46 -6.45
N THR A 359 10.32 -12.24 -7.76
CA THR A 359 11.46 -12.79 -8.52
C THR A 359 12.76 -12.02 -8.29
N ALA A 360 12.66 -10.78 -7.83
CA ALA A 360 13.78 -9.94 -7.42
C ALA A 360 13.59 -9.48 -5.97
N VAL A 361 14.65 -8.92 -5.39
CA VAL A 361 14.60 -8.40 -4.02
C VAL A 361 13.61 -7.25 -3.91
N SER A 362 12.62 -7.43 -3.04
CA SER A 362 11.55 -6.47 -2.80
C SER A 362 11.63 -5.83 -1.41
N GLY A 363 10.80 -4.81 -1.18
CA GLY A 363 10.70 -4.17 0.14
C GLY A 363 10.15 -5.09 1.24
N ALA A 364 9.43 -6.14 0.88
CA ALA A 364 9.03 -7.18 1.83
C ALA A 364 10.25 -7.94 2.36
N ASN A 365 11.24 -8.25 1.51
CA ASN A 365 12.49 -8.89 1.92
C ASN A 365 13.26 -8.00 2.91
N CYS A 366 13.39 -6.70 2.60
CA CYS A 366 14.01 -5.74 3.52
C CYS A 366 13.30 -5.70 4.88
N SER A 367 11.96 -5.72 4.88
CA SER A 367 11.15 -5.69 6.11
C SER A 367 11.28 -6.98 6.93
N LEU A 368 11.35 -8.14 6.26
CA LEU A 368 11.56 -9.44 6.89
C LEU A 368 12.93 -9.53 7.57
N ILE A 369 13.99 -9.14 6.87
CA ILE A 369 15.36 -9.13 7.39
C ILE A 369 15.45 -8.17 8.59
N LEU A 370 14.94 -6.96 8.44
CA LEU A 370 14.94 -5.98 9.51
C LEU A 370 14.15 -6.45 10.74
N GLY A 371 12.98 -7.06 10.52
CA GLY A 371 12.17 -7.67 11.57
C GLY A 371 12.89 -8.81 12.28
N ALA A 372 13.53 -9.71 11.54
CA ALA A 372 14.29 -10.83 12.08
C ALA A 372 15.48 -10.35 12.92
N LEU A 373 16.25 -9.38 12.44
CA LEU A 373 17.37 -8.78 13.18
C LEU A 373 16.90 -8.13 14.48
N LEU A 374 15.77 -7.40 14.47
CA LEU A 374 15.20 -6.82 15.68
C LEU A 374 14.73 -7.89 16.68
N VAL A 375 14.16 -9.00 16.21
CA VAL A 375 13.75 -10.13 17.06
C VAL A 375 14.98 -10.82 17.65
N ALA A 376 16.01 -11.09 16.84
CA ALA A 376 17.27 -11.69 17.29
C ALA A 376 17.96 -10.79 18.34
N ALA A 377 18.07 -9.49 18.08
CA ALA A 377 18.62 -8.52 19.02
C ALA A 377 17.85 -8.50 20.35
N ARG A 378 16.51 -8.63 20.30
CA ARG A 378 15.68 -8.75 21.51
C ARG A 378 15.87 -10.07 22.23
N GLY A 379 16.06 -11.18 21.52
CA GLY A 379 16.40 -12.48 22.09
C GLY A 379 17.70 -12.43 22.89
N LEU A 380 18.68 -11.69 22.36
CA LEU A 380 19.96 -11.39 23.03
C LEU A 380 19.86 -10.31 24.13
N ARG A 381 18.65 -9.84 24.45
CA ARG A 381 18.35 -8.83 25.48
C ARG A 381 19.06 -7.48 25.29
N LEU A 382 19.40 -7.10 24.05
CA LEU A 382 20.00 -5.79 23.79
C LEU A 382 19.02 -4.64 24.09
N PRO A 383 19.52 -3.48 24.59
CA PRO A 383 18.71 -2.29 24.72
C PRO A 383 18.26 -1.75 23.35
N ARG A 384 17.26 -0.85 23.36
CA ARG A 384 16.58 -0.39 22.13
C ARG A 384 17.51 0.25 21.10
N LEU A 385 18.50 1.02 21.54
CA LEU A 385 19.43 1.73 20.67
C LEU A 385 20.40 0.78 19.94
N PRO A 386 21.15 -0.11 20.61
CA PRO A 386 22.02 -1.04 19.89
C PRO A 386 21.24 -2.08 19.08
N ALA A 387 20.04 -2.48 19.51
CA ALA A 387 19.17 -3.31 18.68
C ALA A 387 18.76 -2.60 17.37
N ALA A 388 18.45 -1.30 17.44
CA ALA A 388 18.18 -0.48 16.26
C ALA A 388 19.43 -0.32 15.38
N ALA A 389 20.60 -0.06 15.97
CA ALA A 389 21.86 0.05 15.24
C ALA A 389 22.22 -1.24 14.52
N LEU A 390 22.10 -2.40 15.17
CA LEU A 390 22.32 -3.72 14.56
C LEU A 390 21.38 -3.97 13.39
N ALA A 391 20.10 -3.65 13.55
CA ALA A 391 19.10 -3.84 12.50
C ALA A 391 19.37 -2.92 11.29
N LEU A 392 19.77 -1.68 11.52
CA LEU A 392 20.17 -0.73 10.46
C LEU A 392 21.47 -1.16 9.77
N ALA A 393 22.46 -1.63 10.53
CA ALA A 393 23.72 -2.13 9.97
C ALA A 393 23.50 -3.37 9.09
N GLY A 394 22.70 -4.33 9.56
CA GLY A 394 22.35 -5.52 8.78
C GLY A 394 21.52 -5.18 7.54
N LEU A 395 20.60 -4.20 7.63
CA LEU A 395 19.90 -3.69 6.47
C LEU A 395 20.85 -3.04 5.46
N GLY A 396 21.80 -2.21 5.92
CA GLY A 396 22.81 -1.60 5.06
C GLY A 396 23.68 -2.64 4.35
N MET A 397 24.12 -3.68 5.06
CA MET A 397 24.86 -4.81 4.49
C MET A 397 24.03 -5.57 3.45
N PHE A 398 22.73 -5.76 3.69
CA PHE A 398 21.83 -6.37 2.72
C PHE A 398 21.65 -5.51 1.46
N VAL A 399 21.51 -4.19 1.60
CA VAL A 399 21.44 -3.27 0.45
C VAL A 399 22.73 -3.31 -0.38
N VAL A 400 23.89 -3.37 0.29
CA VAL A 400 25.19 -3.54 -0.37
C VAL A 400 25.27 -4.84 -1.16
N LEU A 401 24.83 -5.95 -0.55
CA LEU A 401 24.86 -7.28 -1.17
C LEU A 401 23.98 -7.34 -2.44
N VAL A 402 22.76 -6.82 -2.35
CA VAL A 402 21.78 -6.85 -3.44
C VAL A 402 22.10 -5.82 -4.52
N GLY A 403 22.72 -4.71 -4.12
CA GLY A 403 22.98 -3.56 -4.95
C GLY A 403 21.96 -2.42 -4.71
N PRO A 404 22.34 -1.17 -5.04
CA PRO A 404 21.50 0.01 -4.85
C PRO A 404 20.39 0.08 -5.93
N ASP A 405 19.46 -0.86 -5.90
CA ASP A 405 18.28 -0.80 -6.75
C ASP A 405 17.26 0.20 -6.20
N ALA A 406 16.59 0.93 -7.09
CA ALA A 406 15.65 1.97 -6.70
C ALA A 406 14.55 1.46 -5.76
N SER A 407 14.14 0.19 -5.87
CA SER A 407 13.15 -0.46 -4.99
C SER A 407 13.68 -0.74 -3.59
N VAL A 408 14.91 -1.24 -3.51
CA VAL A 408 15.62 -1.60 -2.28
C VAL A 408 15.90 -0.35 -1.45
N LEU A 409 16.34 0.73 -2.09
CA LEU A 409 16.61 2.01 -1.41
C LEU A 409 15.38 2.60 -0.73
N ARG A 410 14.19 2.53 -1.35
CA ARG A 410 12.95 3.03 -0.69
C ARG A 410 12.58 2.19 0.50
N ALA A 411 12.68 0.87 0.35
CA ALA A 411 12.40 -0.05 1.44
C ALA A 411 13.39 0.14 2.60
N ALA A 412 14.66 0.36 2.29
CA ALA A 412 15.69 0.65 3.27
C ALA A 412 15.41 1.95 4.03
N LEU A 413 15.02 3.03 3.33
CA LEU A 413 14.64 4.29 3.99
C LEU A 413 13.38 4.15 4.83
N MET A 414 12.32 3.51 4.31
CA MET A 414 11.10 3.29 5.09
C MET A 414 11.38 2.43 6.33
N GLY A 415 12.20 1.39 6.19
CA GLY A 415 12.66 0.55 7.28
C GLY A 415 13.48 1.33 8.32
N SER A 416 14.39 2.20 7.88
CA SER A 416 15.22 2.99 8.79
C SER A 416 14.40 3.99 9.59
N ILE A 417 13.45 4.67 8.95
CA ILE A 417 12.49 5.57 9.60
C ILE A 417 11.62 4.78 10.60
N ALA A 418 11.17 3.58 10.25
CA ALA A 418 10.39 2.73 11.14
C ALA A 418 11.18 2.30 12.39
N VAL A 419 12.47 1.97 12.22
CA VAL A 419 13.37 1.61 13.32
C VAL A 419 13.65 2.82 14.22
N ALA A 420 13.94 3.98 13.64
CA ALA A 420 14.16 5.22 14.38
C ALA A 420 12.92 5.60 15.21
N SER A 421 11.72 5.41 14.64
CA SER A 421 10.45 5.58 15.34
C SER A 421 10.25 4.63 16.52
N LEU A 422 10.60 3.35 16.32
CA LEU A 422 10.56 2.32 17.37
C LEU A 422 11.54 2.64 18.49
N ALA A 423 12.75 3.09 18.16
CA ALA A 423 13.73 3.55 19.14
C ALA A 423 13.22 4.78 19.93
N GLY A 424 12.61 5.74 19.24
CA GLY A 424 11.99 6.94 19.83
C GLY A 424 10.65 6.71 20.57
N GLY A 425 10.14 5.48 20.62
CA GLY A 425 8.92 5.13 21.35
C GLY A 425 7.60 5.63 20.73
N ARG A 426 7.60 6.17 19.51
CA ARG A 426 6.42 6.78 18.86
C ARG A 426 5.71 5.79 17.93
N MET A 427 5.24 4.67 18.50
CA MET A 427 4.62 3.54 17.79
C MET A 427 3.25 3.82 17.16
N GLY A 428 3.15 4.36 15.94
CA GLY A 428 1.91 4.27 15.15
C GLY A 428 1.48 5.52 14.39
N ARG A 429 2.44 6.18 13.75
CA ARG A 429 2.21 7.22 12.72
C ARG A 429 2.65 6.72 11.35
N GLY A 430 2.20 5.52 10.95
CA GLY A 430 2.62 4.89 9.69
C GLY A 430 2.48 5.80 8.47
N LEU A 431 1.36 6.52 8.37
CA LEU A 431 1.13 7.47 7.28
C LEU A 431 2.13 8.63 7.30
N SER A 432 2.44 9.19 8.47
CA SER A 432 3.41 10.29 8.60
C SER A 432 4.82 9.85 8.21
N PHE A 433 5.20 8.61 8.54
CA PHE A 433 6.49 8.05 8.11
C PHE A 433 6.54 7.80 6.61
N LEU A 434 5.44 7.32 6.02
CA LEU A 434 5.33 7.19 4.56
C LEU A 434 5.50 8.56 3.88
N CYS A 435 4.79 9.60 4.35
CA CYS A 435 4.94 10.96 3.83
C CYS A 435 6.37 11.50 3.97
N LEU A 436 7.02 11.26 5.11
CA LEU A 436 8.40 11.67 5.34
C LEU A 436 9.38 10.95 4.40
N ALA A 437 9.19 9.63 4.20
CA ALA A 437 10.00 8.84 3.28
C ALA A 437 9.82 9.32 1.83
N VAL A 438 8.58 9.58 1.40
CA VAL A 438 8.27 10.12 0.07
C VAL A 438 8.94 11.47 -0.14
N MET A 439 8.79 12.42 0.79
CA MET A 439 9.44 13.72 0.69
C MET A 439 10.97 13.61 0.66
N GLY A 440 11.56 12.77 1.53
CA GLY A 440 13.00 12.57 1.58
C GLY A 440 13.57 12.01 0.26
N LEU A 441 12.91 10.98 -0.30
CA LEU A 441 13.32 10.39 -1.58
C LEU A 441 13.23 11.40 -2.73
N LEU A 442 12.12 12.14 -2.82
CA LEU A 442 11.92 13.09 -3.91
C LEU A 442 12.80 14.34 -3.82
N LEU A 443 13.24 14.71 -2.62
CA LEU A 443 14.20 15.80 -2.45
C LEU A 443 15.63 15.36 -2.82
N MET A 444 15.98 14.10 -2.55
CA MET A 444 17.26 13.51 -2.96
C MET A 444 17.32 13.27 -4.46
N ASP A 445 16.26 12.72 -5.02
CA ASP A 445 16.13 12.45 -6.45
C ASP A 445 14.68 12.73 -6.88
N PRO A 446 14.40 13.92 -7.46
CA PRO A 446 13.06 14.24 -7.96
C PRO A 446 12.65 13.29 -9.08
N GLY A 447 13.61 12.58 -9.66
CA GLY A 447 13.40 11.57 -10.65
C GLY A 447 12.40 10.50 -10.22
N LEU A 448 12.50 10.06 -8.97
CA LEU A 448 11.67 8.99 -8.45
C LEU A 448 10.16 9.25 -8.55
N GLY A 449 9.73 10.52 -8.63
CA GLY A 449 8.33 10.92 -8.75
C GLY A 449 7.58 10.39 -9.98
N THR A 450 8.24 10.15 -11.12
CA THR A 450 7.58 9.55 -12.31
C THR A 450 7.85 8.07 -12.48
N SER A 451 8.73 7.48 -11.66
CA SER A 451 9.01 6.05 -11.75
C SER A 451 7.81 5.23 -11.28
N PHE A 452 7.31 4.34 -12.15
CA PHE A 452 6.19 3.46 -11.83
C PHE A 452 6.47 2.58 -10.60
N GLY A 453 7.71 2.13 -10.43
CA GLY A 453 8.12 1.35 -9.26
C GLY A 453 7.97 2.13 -7.94
N PHE A 454 8.33 3.41 -7.91
CA PHE A 454 8.14 4.27 -6.73
C PHE A 454 6.65 4.45 -6.44
N LEU A 455 5.86 4.78 -7.46
CA LEU A 455 4.41 4.96 -7.33
C LEU A 455 3.74 3.69 -6.78
N LEU A 456 4.02 2.52 -7.36
CA LEU A 456 3.48 1.24 -6.90
C LEU A 456 3.91 0.91 -5.47
N SER A 457 5.14 1.21 -5.08
CA SER A 457 5.63 0.99 -3.70
C SER A 457 4.90 1.88 -2.68
N VAL A 458 4.68 3.15 -3.01
CA VAL A 458 3.95 4.08 -2.14
C VAL A 458 2.47 3.70 -2.05
N LEU A 459 1.83 3.35 -3.17
CA LEU A 459 0.44 2.91 -3.21
C LEU A 459 0.23 1.59 -2.44
N ALA A 460 1.12 0.62 -2.57
CA ALA A 460 1.06 -0.62 -1.81
C ALA A 460 1.14 -0.34 -0.30
N THR A 461 2.11 0.47 0.11
CA THR A 461 2.30 0.82 1.53
C THR A 461 1.12 1.64 2.08
N LEU A 462 0.62 2.59 1.30
CA LEU A 462 -0.57 3.37 1.63
C LEU A 462 -1.79 2.47 1.79
N GLY A 463 -1.97 1.50 0.89
CA GLY A 463 -3.06 0.53 0.91
C GLY A 463 -3.02 -0.31 2.19
N ILE A 464 -1.85 -0.84 2.53
CA ILE A 464 -1.65 -1.61 3.76
C ILE A 464 -1.93 -0.75 5.01
N ILE A 465 -1.49 0.51 5.03
CA ILE A 465 -1.70 1.41 6.19
C ILE A 465 -3.17 1.81 6.34
N VAL A 466 -3.87 2.10 5.24
CA VAL A 466 -5.24 2.66 5.26
C VAL A 466 -6.31 1.56 5.25
N LEU A 467 -6.15 0.51 4.45
CA LEU A 467 -7.09 -0.59 4.30
C LEU A 467 -6.68 -1.80 5.15
N GLY A 468 -5.40 -2.16 5.18
CA GLY A 468 -4.92 -3.42 5.78
C GLY A 468 -5.39 -3.64 7.22
N ARG A 469 -5.25 -2.65 8.10
CA ARG A 469 -5.73 -2.80 9.49
C ARG A 469 -7.25 -2.93 9.58
N ARG A 470 -8.01 -2.21 8.74
CA ARG A 470 -9.48 -2.31 8.71
C ARG A 470 -9.91 -3.70 8.27
N MET A 471 -9.24 -4.26 7.26
CA MET A 471 -9.51 -5.61 6.74
C MET A 471 -9.12 -6.72 7.73
N ILE A 472 -8.07 -6.51 8.53
CA ILE A 472 -7.76 -7.40 9.65
C ILE A 472 -8.85 -7.34 10.72
N ASP A 473 -9.28 -6.13 11.09
CA ASP A 473 -10.34 -5.92 12.11
C ASP A 473 -11.74 -6.39 11.64
N TRP A 474 -11.90 -6.66 10.34
CA TRP A 474 -13.08 -7.28 9.74
C TRP A 474 -13.11 -8.79 9.92
N THR A 475 -11.97 -9.42 10.14
CA THR A 475 -11.91 -10.87 10.29
C THR A 475 -12.51 -11.27 11.64
N PRO A 476 -13.35 -12.33 11.71
CA PRO A 476 -13.90 -12.81 12.98
C PRO A 476 -12.82 -13.05 14.03
N ALA A 477 -13.13 -12.76 15.29
CA ALA A 477 -12.17 -12.89 16.41
C ALA A 477 -11.62 -14.31 16.63
N MET A 478 -12.25 -15.33 16.02
CA MET A 478 -11.80 -16.72 16.04
C MET A 478 -10.54 -16.94 15.19
N ILE A 479 -10.27 -16.09 14.20
CA ILE A 479 -9.10 -16.20 13.33
C ILE A 479 -7.97 -15.36 13.94
N PRO A 480 -6.78 -15.93 14.15
CA PRO A 480 -5.66 -15.19 14.71
C PRO A 480 -5.20 -14.08 13.75
N ARG A 481 -4.71 -12.96 14.32
CA ARG A 481 -4.38 -11.76 13.54
C ARG A 481 -3.36 -11.99 12.42
N TRP A 482 -2.46 -12.97 12.59
CA TRP A 482 -1.48 -13.32 11.57
C TRP A 482 -2.14 -13.95 10.34
N ALA A 483 -3.13 -14.83 10.51
CA ALA A 483 -3.89 -15.42 9.41
C ALA A 483 -4.79 -14.39 8.73
N ALA A 484 -5.36 -13.45 9.49
CA ALA A 484 -6.09 -12.32 8.93
C ALA A 484 -5.18 -11.41 8.07
N ALA A 485 -3.92 -11.23 8.45
CA ALA A 485 -2.97 -10.44 7.67
C ALA A 485 -2.62 -11.09 6.33
N THR A 486 -2.63 -12.42 6.23
CA THR A 486 -2.21 -13.16 5.02
C THR A 486 -3.05 -12.81 3.80
N TRP A 487 -4.36 -12.57 3.95
CA TRP A 487 -5.22 -12.13 2.85
C TRP A 487 -5.40 -10.61 2.81
N ALA A 488 -5.46 -9.95 3.98
CA ALA A 488 -5.72 -8.52 4.06
C ALA A 488 -4.60 -7.68 3.47
N VAL A 489 -3.33 -8.08 3.65
CA VAL A 489 -2.17 -7.34 3.15
C VAL A 489 -2.08 -7.37 1.63
N PRO A 490 -2.07 -8.53 0.94
CA PRO A 490 -2.02 -8.58 -0.51
C PRO A 490 -3.24 -7.93 -1.16
N LEU A 491 -4.45 -8.15 -0.61
CA LEU A 491 -5.65 -7.53 -1.15
C LEU A 491 -5.62 -6.00 -1.02
N SER A 492 -5.18 -5.47 0.12
CA SER A 492 -5.05 -4.01 0.30
C SER A 492 -4.06 -3.38 -0.70
N ALA A 493 -2.95 -4.06 -0.95
CA ALA A 493 -1.97 -3.60 -1.94
C ALA A 493 -2.55 -3.68 -3.35
N GLN A 494 -3.20 -4.79 -3.71
CA GLN A 494 -3.80 -5.00 -5.03
C GLN A 494 -4.87 -3.96 -5.35
N LEU A 495 -5.73 -3.61 -4.39
CA LEU A 495 -6.79 -2.62 -4.59
C LEU A 495 -6.27 -1.22 -4.92
N LEU A 496 -5.10 -0.84 -4.42
CA LEU A 496 -4.50 0.47 -4.70
C LEU A 496 -3.52 0.45 -5.87
N CYS A 497 -2.80 -0.66 -6.08
CA CYS A 497 -1.84 -0.79 -7.16
C CYS A 497 -2.49 -1.21 -8.49
N GLY A 498 -3.60 -1.94 -8.46
CA GLY A 498 -4.28 -2.49 -9.63
C GLY A 498 -4.50 -1.49 -10.77
N PRO A 499 -5.04 -0.28 -10.52
CA PRO A 499 -5.24 0.72 -11.57
C PRO A 499 -3.95 1.14 -12.29
N VAL A 500 -2.82 1.19 -11.58
CA VAL A 500 -1.52 1.53 -12.17
C VAL A 500 -0.92 0.34 -12.91
N ILE A 501 -1.08 -0.87 -12.38
CA ILE A 501 -0.61 -2.11 -13.03
C ILE A 501 -1.29 -2.30 -14.39
N VAL A 502 -2.60 -2.05 -14.48
CA VAL A 502 -3.36 -2.17 -15.74
C VAL A 502 -2.86 -1.20 -16.82
N LEU A 503 -2.36 -0.02 -16.44
CA LEU A 503 -1.76 0.92 -17.40
C LEU A 503 -0.40 0.43 -17.94
N LEU A 504 0.35 -0.32 -17.13
CA LEU A 504 1.65 -0.88 -17.51
C LEU A 504 1.49 -2.15 -18.34
N GLN A 505 0.53 -2.98 -17.95
CA GLN A 505 0.25 -4.25 -18.57
C GLN A 505 -1.28 -4.42 -18.59
N PRO A 506 -1.92 -4.34 -19.77
CA PRO A 506 -3.38 -4.38 -19.91
C PRO A 506 -3.93 -5.80 -19.74
N GLN A 507 -3.65 -6.39 -18.59
CA GLN A 507 -4.09 -7.72 -18.19
C GLN A 507 -4.47 -7.71 -16.71
N PHE A 508 -5.53 -8.43 -16.38
CA PHE A 508 -5.95 -8.67 -15.01
C PHE A 508 -5.62 -10.10 -14.61
N SER A 509 -4.77 -10.24 -13.59
CA SER A 509 -4.40 -11.53 -13.01
C SER A 509 -5.46 -11.97 -12.00
N THR A 510 -6.31 -12.90 -12.40
CA THR A 510 -7.46 -13.37 -11.63
C THR A 510 -7.04 -14.13 -10.37
N TYR A 511 -6.02 -14.98 -10.50
CA TYR A 511 -5.49 -15.79 -9.42
C TYR A 511 -4.36 -15.13 -8.63
N ALA A 512 -4.04 -13.85 -8.88
CA ALA A 512 -2.97 -13.15 -8.17
C ALA A 512 -3.14 -13.19 -6.64
N LEU A 513 -4.35 -12.97 -6.14
CA LEU A 513 -4.60 -13.03 -4.69
C LEU A 513 -4.35 -14.43 -4.12
N LEU A 514 -4.80 -15.47 -4.82
CA LEU A 514 -4.63 -16.86 -4.40
C LEU A 514 -3.15 -17.28 -4.44
N ALA A 515 -2.46 -16.98 -5.54
CA ALA A 515 -1.04 -17.27 -5.70
C ALA A 515 -0.21 -16.59 -4.61
N ASN A 516 -0.46 -15.30 -4.34
CA ASN A 516 0.23 -14.58 -3.26
C ASN A 516 -0.10 -15.11 -1.87
N LEU A 517 -1.33 -15.57 -1.62
CA LEU A 517 -1.71 -16.18 -0.35
C LEU A 517 -0.96 -17.49 -0.11
N MET A 518 -0.77 -18.31 -1.16
CA MET A 518 -0.02 -19.56 -1.09
C MET A 518 1.50 -19.32 -0.99
N ALA A 519 2.02 -18.29 -1.66
CA ALA A 519 3.44 -17.96 -1.65
C ALA A 519 3.88 -17.28 -0.34
N ALA A 520 3.03 -16.46 0.29
CA ALA A 520 3.36 -15.68 1.49
C ALA A 520 4.05 -16.47 2.63
N PRO A 521 3.57 -17.66 3.06
CA PRO A 521 4.24 -18.44 4.10
C PRO A 521 5.58 -19.04 3.66
N LEU A 522 5.79 -19.23 2.35
CA LEU A 522 7.01 -19.80 1.79
C LEU A 522 8.12 -18.75 1.64
N VAL A 523 7.75 -17.51 1.31
CA VAL A 523 8.71 -16.41 1.06
C VAL A 523 9.55 -16.10 2.30
N ALA A 524 8.96 -16.10 3.51
CA ALA A 524 9.71 -15.76 4.72
C ALA A 524 10.86 -16.76 5.02
N PRO A 525 10.64 -18.09 5.03
CA PRO A 525 11.72 -19.07 5.09
C PRO A 525 12.78 -18.89 3.99
N VAL A 526 12.35 -18.68 2.73
CA VAL A 526 13.28 -18.48 1.60
C VAL A 526 14.20 -17.29 1.86
N THR A 527 13.63 -16.13 2.19
CA THR A 527 14.41 -14.91 2.40
C THR A 527 15.31 -15.04 3.62
N LEU A 528 14.80 -15.55 4.75
CA LEU A 528 15.59 -15.62 5.99
C LEU A 528 16.72 -16.66 5.93
N LEU A 529 16.44 -17.87 5.44
CA LEU A 529 17.44 -18.93 5.33
C LEU A 529 18.43 -18.65 4.19
N GLY A 530 17.93 -18.18 3.04
CA GLY A 530 18.77 -17.83 1.90
C GLY A 530 19.72 -16.68 2.21
N THR A 531 19.24 -15.60 2.84
CA THR A 531 20.13 -14.49 3.25
C THR A 531 21.12 -14.89 4.33
N ALA A 532 20.73 -15.75 5.27
CA ALA A 532 21.64 -16.28 6.29
C ALA A 532 22.74 -17.18 5.69
N ALA A 533 22.47 -17.86 4.56
CA ALA A 533 23.46 -18.68 3.88
C ALA A 533 24.57 -17.87 3.20
N VAL A 534 24.31 -16.63 2.75
CA VAL A 534 25.29 -15.80 2.03
C VAL A 534 26.65 -15.66 2.75
N PRO A 535 26.72 -15.20 4.02
CA PRO A 535 28.00 -15.12 4.73
C PRO A 535 28.61 -16.51 5.04
N LEU A 536 27.77 -17.55 5.09
CA LEU A 536 28.22 -18.92 5.33
C LEU A 536 28.88 -19.55 4.10
N VAL A 537 28.59 -19.09 2.88
CA VAL A 537 29.24 -19.60 1.67
C VAL A 537 30.77 -19.47 1.75
N VAL A 538 31.27 -18.42 2.40
CA VAL A 538 32.72 -18.20 2.58
C VAL A 538 33.24 -18.90 3.84
N SER A 539 32.50 -18.83 4.95
CA SER A 539 32.99 -19.26 6.27
C SER A 539 32.74 -20.74 6.59
N ALA A 540 31.62 -21.29 6.12
CA ALA A 540 31.21 -22.68 6.36
C ALA A 540 30.35 -23.22 5.18
N PRO A 541 30.99 -23.63 4.06
CA PRO A 541 30.28 -23.99 2.83
C PRO A 541 29.25 -25.11 3.01
N TRP A 542 29.56 -26.12 3.83
CA TRP A 542 28.65 -27.25 4.11
C TRP A 542 27.36 -26.81 4.80
N LEU A 543 27.45 -25.87 5.75
CA LEU A 543 26.29 -25.31 6.43
C LEU A 543 25.49 -24.42 5.48
N ALA A 544 26.18 -23.66 4.62
CA ALA A 544 25.55 -22.87 3.57
C ALA A 544 24.73 -23.75 2.62
N THR A 545 25.30 -24.87 2.14
CA THR A 545 24.58 -25.82 1.27
C THR A 545 23.34 -26.39 1.96
N GLY A 546 23.41 -26.72 3.25
CA GLY A 546 22.25 -27.17 4.03
C GLY A 546 21.14 -26.12 4.09
N LEU A 547 21.48 -24.86 4.37
CA LEU A 547 20.50 -23.76 4.38
C LEU A 547 19.94 -23.48 2.98
N ILE A 548 20.79 -23.52 1.94
CA ILE A 548 20.41 -23.34 0.53
C ILE A 548 19.47 -24.47 0.09
N ALA A 549 19.71 -25.71 0.51
CA ALA A 549 18.83 -26.84 0.20
C ALA A 549 17.44 -26.63 0.81
N VAL A 550 17.38 -26.26 2.10
CA VAL A 550 16.10 -25.99 2.77
C VAL A 550 15.40 -24.78 2.13
N ALA A 551 16.09 -23.66 1.92
CA ALA A 551 15.54 -22.50 1.23
C ALA A 551 15.07 -22.83 -0.19
N GLY A 552 15.80 -23.70 -0.89
CA GLY A 552 15.49 -24.21 -2.21
C GLY A 552 14.20 -25.01 -2.25
N THR A 553 13.89 -25.81 -1.23
CA THR A 553 12.59 -26.50 -1.16
C THR A 553 11.41 -25.54 -1.04
N PHE A 554 11.52 -24.49 -0.23
CA PHE A 554 10.50 -23.46 -0.14
C PHE A 554 10.40 -22.63 -1.42
N SER A 555 11.54 -22.32 -2.06
CA SER A 555 11.59 -21.64 -3.36
C SER A 555 10.94 -22.48 -4.46
N ALA A 556 11.14 -23.80 -4.45
CA ALA A 556 10.45 -24.73 -5.35
C ALA A 556 8.94 -24.72 -5.11
N GLY A 557 8.50 -24.61 -3.85
CA GLY A 557 7.09 -24.39 -3.52
C GLY A 557 6.54 -23.10 -4.14
N VAL A 558 7.27 -21.99 -4.07
CA VAL A 558 6.87 -20.72 -4.72
C VAL A 558 6.79 -20.89 -6.25
N ALA A 559 7.80 -21.48 -6.87
CA ALA A 559 7.79 -21.75 -8.32
C ALA A 559 6.64 -22.67 -8.73
N GLY A 560 6.39 -23.73 -7.96
CA GLY A 560 5.25 -24.63 -8.15
C GLY A 560 3.92 -23.91 -8.06
N THR A 561 3.72 -23.04 -7.06
CA THR A 561 2.49 -22.24 -6.96
C THR A 561 2.31 -21.33 -8.17
N ALA A 562 3.39 -20.75 -8.71
CA ALA A 562 3.34 -19.91 -9.90
C ALA A 562 2.88 -20.70 -11.13
N ARG A 563 3.52 -21.85 -11.41
CA ARG A 563 3.20 -22.69 -12.57
C ARG A 563 1.79 -23.28 -12.47
N LEU A 564 1.39 -23.76 -11.29
CA LEU A 564 0.06 -24.32 -11.07
C LEU A 564 -1.05 -23.29 -11.29
N THR A 565 -0.90 -22.09 -10.72
CA THR A 565 -1.92 -21.04 -10.85
C THR A 565 -1.92 -20.39 -12.23
N ALA A 566 -0.78 -20.34 -12.92
CA ALA A 566 -0.69 -19.85 -14.29
C ALA A 566 -1.29 -20.83 -15.31
N GLY A 567 -1.27 -22.13 -15.03
CA GLY A 567 -1.87 -23.16 -15.88
C GLY A 567 -3.40 -23.24 -15.78
N LEU A 568 -4.03 -22.55 -14.83
CA LEU A 568 -5.49 -22.54 -14.68
C LEU A 568 -6.18 -21.73 -15.79
N PRO A 569 -7.37 -22.15 -16.25
CA PRO A 569 -8.13 -21.41 -17.25
C PRO A 569 -8.47 -20.01 -16.72
N GLY A 570 -8.26 -19.00 -17.58
CA GLY A 570 -8.52 -17.61 -17.25
C GLY A 570 -7.51 -16.96 -16.30
N ALA A 571 -6.29 -17.50 -16.17
CA ALA A 571 -5.26 -16.95 -15.29
C ALA A 571 -4.89 -15.48 -15.59
N SER A 572 -4.87 -15.12 -16.87
CA SER A 572 -4.75 -13.74 -17.34
C SER A 572 -5.92 -13.40 -18.24
N LEU A 573 -6.74 -12.43 -17.83
CA LEU A 573 -7.79 -11.86 -18.66
C LEU A 573 -7.27 -10.57 -19.31
N PRO A 574 -7.41 -10.40 -20.63
CA PRO A 574 -7.09 -9.13 -21.26
C PRO A 574 -8.00 -8.04 -20.67
N TRP A 575 -7.42 -6.89 -20.37
CA TRP A 575 -8.14 -5.73 -19.81
C TRP A 575 -8.04 -4.55 -20.79
N PRO A 576 -9.06 -3.68 -20.88
CA PRO A 576 -8.98 -2.51 -21.75
C PRO A 576 -7.77 -1.62 -21.46
N GLU A 577 -7.16 -1.06 -22.51
CA GLU A 577 -6.03 -0.13 -22.40
C GLU A 577 -6.49 1.31 -22.07
N GLY A 578 -5.52 2.13 -21.62
CA GLY A 578 -5.69 3.57 -21.47
C GLY A 578 -6.58 4.01 -20.30
N PRO A 579 -7.12 5.26 -20.35
CA PRO A 579 -7.86 5.85 -19.25
C PRO A 579 -9.18 5.13 -18.96
N PHE A 580 -9.78 4.51 -19.98
CA PHE A 580 -10.97 3.67 -19.81
C PHE A 580 -10.65 2.42 -18.97
N GLY A 581 -9.55 1.73 -19.26
CA GLY A 581 -9.03 0.62 -18.47
C GLY A 581 -8.75 0.99 -17.01
N LEU A 582 -8.16 2.16 -16.79
CA LEU A 582 -7.92 2.68 -15.44
C LEU A 582 -9.24 2.92 -14.68
N LEU A 583 -10.22 3.58 -15.29
CA LEU A 583 -11.48 3.91 -14.62
C LEU A 583 -12.27 2.65 -14.26
N THR A 584 -12.33 1.67 -15.17
CA THR A 584 -13.00 0.39 -14.93
C THR A 584 -12.29 -0.42 -13.83
N MET A 585 -10.97 -0.37 -13.75
CA MET A 585 -10.20 -1.03 -12.71
C MET A 585 -10.35 -0.35 -11.34
N VAL A 586 -10.42 0.98 -11.31
CA VAL A 586 -10.78 1.74 -10.09
C VAL A 586 -12.17 1.36 -9.62
N LEU A 587 -13.15 1.30 -10.53
CA LEU A 587 -14.50 0.87 -10.21
C LEU A 587 -14.51 -0.56 -9.64
N LEU A 588 -13.81 -1.51 -10.27
CA LEU A 588 -13.67 -2.87 -9.77
C LEU A 588 -13.04 -2.89 -8.37
N SER A 589 -12.01 -2.09 -8.12
CA SER A 589 -11.35 -1.98 -6.81
C SER A 589 -12.29 -1.42 -5.73
N VAL A 590 -13.13 -0.44 -6.07
CA VAL A 590 -14.14 0.09 -5.16
C VAL A 590 -15.25 -0.93 -4.90
N LEU A 591 -15.72 -1.62 -5.94
CA LEU A 591 -16.77 -2.64 -5.84
C LEU A 591 -16.31 -3.85 -5.03
N THR A 592 -15.07 -4.31 -5.22
CA THR A 592 -14.48 -5.41 -4.44
C THR A 592 -14.31 -5.01 -2.98
N LEU A 593 -13.82 -3.80 -2.69
CA LEU A 593 -13.76 -3.29 -1.31
C LEU A 593 -15.15 -3.20 -0.67
N ALA A 594 -16.14 -2.70 -1.40
CA ALA A 594 -17.52 -2.62 -0.96
C ALA A 594 -18.12 -4.02 -0.72
N GLY A 595 -17.87 -4.97 -1.62
CA GLY A 595 -18.31 -6.37 -1.51
C GLY A 595 -17.70 -7.07 -0.31
N VAL A 596 -16.39 -6.93 -0.09
CA VAL A 596 -15.71 -7.46 1.11
C VAL A 596 -16.29 -6.83 2.37
N TRP A 597 -16.50 -5.51 2.38
CA TRP A 597 -17.12 -4.82 3.51
C TRP A 597 -18.56 -5.32 3.78
N LEU A 598 -19.33 -5.57 2.72
CA LEU A 598 -20.70 -6.09 2.78
C LEU A 598 -20.74 -7.50 3.37
N ALA A 599 -19.88 -8.39 2.87
CA ALA A 599 -19.79 -9.79 3.27
C ALA A 599 -19.36 -9.94 4.74
N VAL A 600 -18.48 -9.05 5.22
CA VAL A 600 -18.02 -9.04 6.60
C VAL A 600 -19.08 -8.53 7.58
N ARG A 601 -19.96 -7.60 7.16
CA ARG A 601 -20.90 -6.91 8.07
C ARG A 601 -22.38 -7.14 7.72
N PRO A 602 -22.85 -8.40 7.63
CA PRO A 602 -24.22 -8.69 7.17
C PRO A 602 -25.30 -7.96 8.01
N HIS A 603 -25.07 -7.78 9.31
CA HIS A 603 -25.98 -7.09 10.21
C HIS A 603 -26.11 -5.58 9.94
N GLN A 604 -25.04 -4.90 9.52
CA GLN A 604 -25.10 -3.47 9.18
C GLN A 604 -25.74 -3.28 7.82
N VAL A 605 -25.53 -4.23 6.90
CA VAL A 605 -26.14 -4.25 5.57
C VAL A 605 -27.64 -4.44 5.67
N CYS A 606 -28.13 -5.39 6.47
CA CYS A 606 -29.56 -5.53 6.72
C CYS A 606 -30.17 -4.23 7.25
N ARG A 607 -29.51 -3.51 8.17
CA ARG A 607 -29.98 -2.20 8.65
C ARG A 607 -30.03 -1.16 7.54
N TRP A 608 -29.01 -1.09 6.69
CA TRP A 608 -28.97 -0.16 5.55
C TRP A 608 -30.05 -0.46 4.52
N VAL A 609 -30.22 -1.73 4.15
CA VAL A 609 -31.28 -2.19 3.24
C VAL A 609 -32.65 -1.86 3.80
N LEU A 610 -32.89 -2.11 5.10
CA LEU A 610 -34.15 -1.73 5.76
C LEU A 610 -34.35 -0.20 5.76
N THR A 611 -33.30 0.60 6.00
CA THR A 611 -33.43 2.07 5.93
C THR A 611 -33.67 2.57 4.51
N LEU A 612 -33.05 1.97 3.50
CA LEU A 612 -33.29 2.29 2.10
C LEU A 612 -34.72 1.94 1.70
N HIS A 613 -35.20 0.77 2.13
CA HIS A 613 -36.59 0.34 1.93
C HIS A 613 -37.58 1.34 2.55
N THR A 614 -37.39 1.73 3.81
CA THR A 614 -38.25 2.75 4.45
C THR A 614 -38.18 4.13 3.77
N ARG A 615 -37.05 4.48 3.15
CA ARG A 615 -36.91 5.72 2.38
C ARG A 615 -37.63 5.63 1.04
N THR A 616 -37.52 4.51 0.33
CA THR A 616 -38.28 4.28 -0.91
C THR A 616 -39.78 4.28 -0.64
N GLU A 617 -40.24 3.62 0.42
CA GLU A 617 -41.64 3.70 0.85
C GLU A 617 -42.06 5.15 1.12
N SER A 618 -41.24 5.92 1.84
CA SER A 618 -41.55 7.33 2.12
C SER A 618 -41.61 8.19 0.85
N MET A 619 -40.80 7.89 -0.16
CA MET A 619 -40.81 8.60 -1.44
C MET A 619 -42.03 8.25 -2.29
N VAL A 620 -42.40 6.98 -2.32
CA VAL A 620 -43.63 6.51 -2.98
C VAL A 620 -44.85 7.15 -2.33
N ASP A 621 -44.94 7.16 -1.00
CA ASP A 621 -46.00 7.83 -0.25
C ASP A 621 -46.09 9.34 -0.54
N ILE A 622 -44.94 10.02 -0.66
CA ILE A 622 -44.89 11.45 -1.00
C ILE A 622 -45.35 11.68 -2.43
N ALA A 623 -44.91 10.84 -3.37
CA ALA A 623 -45.32 10.91 -4.77
C ALA A 623 -46.84 10.68 -4.90
N GLU A 624 -47.37 9.69 -4.17
CA GLU A 624 -48.80 9.38 -4.17
C GLU A 624 -49.63 10.52 -3.55
N ARG A 625 -49.18 11.10 -2.43
CA ARG A 625 -49.82 12.28 -1.83
C ARG A 625 -49.81 13.48 -2.77
N ARG A 626 -48.72 13.69 -3.52
CA ARG A 626 -48.64 14.76 -4.54
C ARG A 626 -49.58 14.50 -5.71
N LEU A 627 -49.64 13.27 -6.22
CA LEU A 627 -50.55 12.88 -7.29
C LEU A 627 -52.02 13.08 -6.89
N ARG A 628 -52.40 12.67 -5.67
CA ARG A 628 -53.74 12.91 -5.13
C ARG A 628 -54.02 14.41 -4.96
N ALA A 629 -53.06 15.20 -4.50
CA ALA A 629 -53.22 16.65 -4.38
C ALA A 629 -53.37 17.35 -5.74
N THR A 630 -52.69 16.86 -6.79
CA THR A 630 -52.87 17.37 -8.15
C THR A 630 -54.21 16.97 -8.77
N MET A 631 -54.70 15.75 -8.49
CA MET A 631 -56.04 15.31 -8.93
C MET A 631 -57.17 15.95 -8.13
N ALA A 632 -56.92 16.32 -6.87
CA ALA A 632 -57.88 16.97 -5.99
C ALA A 632 -57.94 18.50 -6.18
N ARG A 633 -57.17 19.08 -7.11
CA ARG A 633 -57.38 20.49 -7.50
C ARG A 633 -58.74 20.59 -8.17
N PRO A 634 -59.71 21.32 -7.59
CA PRO A 634 -61.01 21.50 -8.23
C PRO A 634 -60.78 22.36 -9.48
N GLY A 635 -61.04 21.80 -10.66
CA GLY A 635 -61.21 22.62 -11.86
C GLY A 635 -62.37 23.61 -11.65
N PRO A 636 -62.27 24.85 -12.15
CA PRO A 636 -63.33 25.83 -11.97
C PRO A 636 -64.54 25.40 -12.81
N GLY A 637 -65.67 25.16 -12.15
CA GLY A 637 -66.97 25.06 -12.81
C GLY A 637 -67.43 23.63 -13.12
N ARG A 638 -68.13 23.02 -12.15
CA ARG A 638 -69.47 22.42 -12.36
C ARG A 638 -70.02 21.96 -11.01
N ARG A 639 -70.94 22.75 -10.45
CA ARG A 639 -71.82 22.33 -9.36
C ARG A 639 -72.65 21.14 -9.85
N ARG A 640 -72.47 19.97 -9.24
CA ARG A 640 -73.49 18.91 -9.20
C ARG A 640 -73.76 18.59 -7.73
N PRO A 641 -75.01 18.30 -7.34
CA PRO A 641 -75.38 18.23 -5.92
C PRO A 641 -74.81 16.95 -5.32
N GLY A 642 -73.85 17.11 -4.41
CA GLY A 642 -73.34 16.02 -3.60
C GLY A 642 -74.35 15.65 -2.52
N LEU A 643 -74.72 14.36 -2.50
CA LEU A 643 -75.40 13.71 -1.39
C LEU A 643 -74.69 13.99 -0.06
N ALA A 644 -75.50 14.34 0.93
CA ALA A 644 -75.11 14.74 2.26
C ALA A 644 -74.31 13.67 3.02
N ALA A 645 -73.52 14.15 3.97
CA ALA A 645 -72.68 13.38 4.87
C ALA A 645 -73.46 12.34 5.69
N GLY A 646 -72.96 11.09 5.70
CA GLY A 646 -73.32 10.05 6.64
C GLY A 646 -72.08 9.60 7.41
N VAL A 647 -71.91 10.14 8.61
CA VAL A 647 -70.85 9.81 9.57
C VAL A 647 -71.07 8.40 10.11
N HIS A 648 -70.22 7.42 9.77
CA HIS A 648 -70.03 6.25 10.64
C HIS A 648 -68.58 5.75 10.66
N ARG A 649 -67.97 5.94 11.85
CA ARG A 649 -66.67 5.43 12.26
C ARG A 649 -66.72 3.91 12.42
N GLY A 650 -66.05 3.16 11.54
CA GLY A 650 -65.67 1.77 11.79
C GLY A 650 -64.27 1.68 12.41
N ARG A 651 -64.17 1.46 13.73
CA ARG A 651 -62.92 1.08 14.40
C ARG A 651 -62.63 -0.39 14.13
N LEU A 652 -61.46 -0.72 13.56
CA LEU A 652 -60.94 -2.08 13.63
C LEU A 652 -60.16 -2.27 14.94
N ARG A 653 -60.72 -3.12 15.80
CA ARG A 653 -60.09 -3.60 17.04
C ARG A 653 -59.08 -4.71 16.72
N HIS A 654 -58.00 -4.67 17.49
CA HIS A 654 -56.94 -5.66 17.64
C HIS A 654 -57.52 -7.09 17.84
N CYS A 655 -57.08 -8.07 17.06
CA CYS A 655 -57.27 -9.49 17.38
C CYS A 655 -55.98 -10.06 17.98
N THR A 656 -56.00 -10.30 19.29
CA THR A 656 -55.04 -11.17 19.98
C THR A 656 -55.43 -12.62 19.78
N ARG A 657 -54.45 -13.44 19.36
CA ARG A 657 -54.57 -14.89 19.21
C ARG A 657 -55.05 -15.56 20.49
N ILE A 658 -56.16 -16.28 20.42
CA ILE A 658 -56.43 -17.43 21.29
C ILE A 658 -57.04 -18.54 20.43
N SER A 659 -56.60 -19.76 20.72
CA SER A 659 -57.04 -21.06 20.22
C SER A 659 -56.40 -21.54 18.91
N GLY A 660 -55.61 -22.60 19.07
CA GLY A 660 -55.10 -23.40 17.98
C GLY A 660 -56.24 -24.17 17.32
N ARG A 661 -56.43 -23.89 16.03
CA ARG A 661 -56.91 -24.76 14.95
C ARG A 661 -56.80 -23.94 13.66
N ASN A 662 -56.35 -24.57 12.58
CA ASN A 662 -56.14 -23.94 11.27
C ASN A 662 -57.30 -23.02 10.87
N PRO A 663 -57.08 -21.74 10.52
CA PRO A 663 -58.10 -20.96 9.84
C PRO A 663 -58.17 -21.39 8.36
N PRO A 664 -59.35 -21.78 7.87
CA PRO A 664 -59.58 -22.04 6.44
C PRO A 664 -59.51 -20.73 5.64
N TRP A 665 -59.06 -20.85 4.40
CA TRP A 665 -59.06 -19.78 3.39
C TRP A 665 -60.43 -19.11 3.26
N PRO A 666 -60.55 -17.76 3.34
CA PRO A 666 -61.80 -17.09 3.06
C PRO A 666 -62.03 -17.00 1.54
N GLN A 667 -62.91 -17.88 1.02
CA GLN A 667 -63.52 -17.71 -0.29
C GLN A 667 -64.56 -16.57 -0.27
N PRO A 668 -64.81 -15.89 -1.41
CA PRO A 668 -65.80 -14.82 -1.49
C PRO A 668 -67.21 -15.38 -1.28
N ARG A 669 -67.99 -14.78 -0.37
CA ARG A 669 -69.43 -15.08 -0.28
C ARG A 669 -70.19 -14.36 -1.40
N PRO A 670 -71.05 -15.06 -2.16
CA PRO A 670 -71.95 -14.44 -3.12
C PRO A 670 -73.28 -14.02 -2.48
N HIS A 671 -73.94 -13.08 -3.15
CA HIS A 671 -75.34 -12.64 -3.05
C HIS A 671 -75.73 -11.56 -2.02
N GLU A 672 -75.78 -10.31 -2.51
CA GLU A 672 -76.98 -9.48 -2.37
C GLU A 672 -77.98 -9.81 -3.51
N PRO A 673 -79.30 -9.78 -3.26
CA PRO A 673 -80.32 -10.01 -4.28
C PRO A 673 -80.59 -8.73 -5.08
N GLY A 674 -80.08 -8.68 -6.31
CA GLY A 674 -80.45 -7.67 -7.30
C GLY A 674 -81.74 -8.03 -8.02
N LEU A 675 -82.70 -7.09 -8.00
CA LEU A 675 -83.94 -7.11 -8.77
C LEU A 675 -83.69 -7.26 -10.29
N ARG A 676 -84.50 -8.13 -10.90
CA ARG A 676 -84.49 -8.52 -12.32
C ARG A 676 -84.62 -7.32 -13.27
N ARG A 677 -83.89 -7.39 -14.39
CA ARG A 677 -84.36 -6.91 -15.71
C ARG A 677 -83.97 -7.91 -16.81
N PRO A 678 -84.77 -8.03 -17.88
CA PRO A 678 -84.87 -9.24 -18.67
C PRO A 678 -83.86 -9.29 -19.83
N THR A 679 -83.40 -10.49 -20.11
CA THR A 679 -82.74 -10.89 -21.37
C THR A 679 -83.70 -10.79 -22.56
N ARG A 680 -83.21 -10.30 -23.70
CA ARG A 680 -83.62 -10.80 -25.03
C ARG A 680 -82.37 -11.02 -25.90
N PRO A 681 -82.41 -12.02 -26.81
CA PRO A 681 -81.23 -12.77 -27.22
C PRO A 681 -80.91 -12.49 -28.72
N PRO A 682 -80.24 -13.38 -29.49
CA PRO A 682 -78.96 -13.07 -30.11
C PRO A 682 -79.01 -13.06 -31.64
N GLY A 683 -77.93 -12.58 -32.26
CA GLY A 683 -77.57 -12.95 -33.63
C GLY A 683 -77.77 -11.86 -34.69
N GLY A 684 -76.72 -11.63 -35.47
CA GLY A 684 -76.75 -10.79 -36.66
C GLY A 684 -75.33 -10.50 -37.16
N THR A 685 -74.76 -11.51 -37.84
CA THR A 685 -73.64 -11.51 -38.81
C THR A 685 -72.43 -10.64 -38.58
#